data_AF-A0A2N7RGP1-F1
#
_entry.id   AF-A0A2N7RGP1-F1
#
_cell.length_a   1.000
_cell.length_b   1.000
_cell.length_c   1.000
_cell.angle_alpha   90.00
_cell.angle_beta   90.00
_cell.angle_gamma   90.00
#
_symmetry.space_group_name_H-M   'P 1'
#
loop_
_entity.id
_entity.type
_entity.pdbx_description
1 polymer ?
#
loop_
_entity_poly.entity_id
_entity_poly.type
_entity_poly.pdbx_seq_one_letter_code
_entity_poly.pdbx_strand_id
1 'polypeptide(L)'
;MPREFPIRFGKDGAYELTKEGLTHILIGEIIIRPITKQGVRSTDKALAGGLHTWDGWEEFLKHHESIVHLLEYDADQHDDWFYARELQNGVITLKIPRQMFTGGAASITMKPDVHYKSGYLWKTLYPCGFTEDDIISALSEAFENLDREDSTYPTAENPAGVLYGYALIDDTFKAMKLRIQLRGNQILSAFPAWEQPATGNNGKPYSHGHSINFNIAGSVVNCEKYTKVWGAVFSEGALSETELLKLTPVFILQRRRRSPEISIGNWRDIREKELIAVASTLSLEDLQHVESYLNDYVCSKDPYGLQYFFYSNCLDKIRADDAFFNAVQFLENVAECIQVLTHSDLELKTRRAMDAILRFLNMAVVHTGGLCSLMFKRVIGEFIETAVYHHDQNSLREFFAALAGSPCRSALYAEFNLNPFVMENNEAGWSRSGVEEVDLELGPENLYEFIELQLGENYMVSLSKEQRAVIAQAFFSRPEQKSMVVDTMSFLSGIDFQFFMPSRLRPEWFFTKLPPVEEDLLSVVRDYSRMLVIYRQRVVMEDFAAYKSVPDYKQAGTLEFFNLVRQKNKRQFIFDLHRIMLVMMMSYAEVVGFGKLKTKVHEMLERLPKEAVPMPKAIPDYIIGGRKRPDSFSGDHEEMIRAILGRSS
;
A
#
# COMPACT_ATOMS: atom_id res chain seq x y z
N MET A 1 -12.74 3.14 43.07
CA MET A 1 -11.86 3.67 44.13
C MET A 1 -10.75 4.46 43.46
N PRO A 2 -10.21 5.54 44.06
CA PRO A 2 -9.03 6.22 43.51
C PRO A 2 -7.84 5.27 43.48
N ARG A 3 -7.10 5.25 42.36
CA ARG A 3 -5.96 4.36 42.11
C ARG A 3 -4.72 4.86 42.85
N GLU A 4 -4.00 3.97 43.52
CA GLU A 4 -2.73 4.29 44.20
C GLU A 4 -1.55 4.22 43.22
N PHE A 5 -0.68 5.23 43.26
CA PHE A 5 0.53 5.32 42.43
C PHE A 5 1.79 5.37 43.32
N PRO A 6 2.95 4.86 42.85
CA PRO A 6 3.16 4.21 41.56
C PRO A 6 2.57 2.79 41.49
N ILE A 7 2.12 2.38 40.31
CA ILE A 7 1.69 1.01 40.05
C ILE A 7 2.95 0.17 39.85
N ARG A 8 3.05 -0.97 40.54
CA ARG A 8 4.24 -1.82 40.52
C ARG A 8 4.05 -3.03 39.62
N PHE A 9 5.09 -3.34 38.84
CA PHE A 9 5.10 -4.43 37.87
C PHE A 9 6.37 -5.28 37.98
N GLY A 10 6.32 -6.47 37.38
CA GLY A 10 7.41 -7.43 37.38
C GLY A 10 7.60 -8.12 38.73
N LYS A 11 8.57 -9.04 38.77
CA LYS A 11 8.89 -9.81 39.96
C LYS A 11 9.21 -8.88 41.14
N ASP A 12 8.53 -9.11 42.27
CA ASP A 12 8.67 -8.34 43.51
C ASP A 12 8.40 -6.82 43.36
N GLY A 13 7.70 -6.39 42.30
CA GLY A 13 7.40 -4.98 42.04
C GLY A 13 8.61 -4.16 41.62
N ALA A 14 9.55 -4.77 40.88
CA ALA A 14 10.81 -4.16 40.46
C ALA A 14 10.66 -2.92 39.55
N TYR A 15 9.50 -2.74 38.90
CA TYR A 15 9.25 -1.62 37.99
C TYR A 15 8.05 -0.78 38.43
N GLU A 16 8.12 0.54 38.22
CA GLU A 16 7.15 1.50 38.71
C GLU A 16 6.58 2.35 37.57
N LEU A 17 5.25 2.39 37.44
CA LEU A 17 4.51 3.29 36.56
C LEU A 17 3.91 4.44 37.38
N THR A 18 4.34 5.67 37.11
CA THR A 18 3.77 6.85 37.75
C THR A 18 2.48 7.28 37.04
N LYS A 19 1.75 8.20 37.67
CA LYS A 19 0.55 8.79 37.08
C LYS A 19 0.86 9.54 35.78
N GLU A 20 2.01 10.23 35.74
CA GLU A 20 2.51 10.94 34.57
C GLU A 20 2.84 9.96 33.45
N GLY A 21 3.53 8.85 33.75
CA GLY A 21 3.84 7.80 32.78
C GLY A 21 2.58 7.16 32.18
N LEU A 22 1.56 6.91 33.00
CA LEU A 22 0.27 6.42 32.51
C LEU A 22 -0.44 7.46 31.62
N THR A 23 -0.45 8.72 32.02
CA THR A 23 -1.03 9.82 31.22
C THR A 23 -0.32 9.95 29.87
N HIS A 24 1.01 9.85 29.87
CA HIS A 24 1.84 9.82 28.67
C HIS A 24 1.43 8.66 27.74
N ILE A 25 1.19 7.46 28.27
CA ILE A 25 0.71 6.32 27.48
C ILE A 25 -0.67 6.62 26.88
N LEU A 26 -1.62 7.09 27.69
CA LEU A 26 -3.01 7.25 27.27
C LEU A 26 -3.18 8.35 26.23
N ILE A 27 -2.84 9.60 26.58
CA ILE A 27 -3.14 10.79 25.77
C ILE A 27 -1.90 11.52 25.23
N GLY A 28 -0.71 11.13 25.70
CA GLY A 28 0.55 11.73 25.26
C GLY A 28 0.83 13.12 25.82
N GLU A 29 1.97 13.66 25.41
CA GLU A 29 2.44 14.98 25.80
C GLU A 29 2.27 15.96 24.65
N ILE A 30 1.36 16.92 24.81
CA ILE A 30 1.09 17.96 23.82
C ILE A 30 1.81 19.24 24.23
N ILE A 31 2.63 19.78 23.33
CA ILE A 31 3.29 21.06 23.51
C ILE A 31 2.74 22.11 22.55
N ILE A 32 2.83 23.37 22.94
CA ILE A 32 2.51 24.51 22.08
C ILE A 32 3.82 25.05 21.53
N ARG A 33 3.95 25.13 20.21
CA ARG A 33 5.12 25.70 19.54
C ARG A 33 4.73 26.90 18.67
N PRO A 34 5.60 27.91 18.53
CA PRO A 34 5.37 28.97 17.57
C PRO A 34 5.54 28.42 16.15
N ILE A 35 4.64 28.82 15.25
CA ILE A 35 4.74 28.57 13.82
C ILE A 35 4.60 29.89 13.06
N THR A 36 5.18 29.94 11.87
CA THR A 36 4.97 31.04 10.93
C THR A 36 4.35 30.47 9.67
N LYS A 37 3.04 30.68 9.48
CA LYS A 37 2.35 30.34 8.22
C LYS A 37 2.15 31.64 7.45
N GLN A 38 2.60 31.69 6.19
CA GLN A 38 2.43 32.85 5.29
C GLN A 38 2.89 34.19 5.89
N GLY A 39 3.98 34.19 6.66
CA GLY A 39 4.52 35.39 7.31
C GLY A 39 3.77 35.84 8.58
N VAL A 40 2.67 35.18 8.96
CA VAL A 40 1.95 35.44 10.21
C VAL A 40 2.42 34.47 11.28
N ARG A 41 2.81 35.00 12.44
CA ARG A 41 3.21 34.21 13.60
C ARG A 41 1.97 33.74 14.35
N SER A 42 1.83 32.44 14.52
CA SER A 42 0.78 31.80 15.31
C SER A 42 1.36 30.69 16.18
N THR A 43 0.51 29.93 16.85
CA THR A 43 0.90 28.77 17.65
C THR A 43 0.23 27.51 17.15
N ASP A 44 0.94 26.40 17.23
CA ASP A 44 0.48 25.08 16.82
C ASP A 44 0.71 24.08 17.96
N LYS A 45 -0.15 23.06 18.05
CA LYS A 45 0.01 21.99 19.03
C LYS A 45 0.77 20.83 18.38
N ALA A 46 1.72 20.24 19.11
CA ALA A 46 2.52 19.15 18.60
C ALA A 46 2.78 18.09 19.67
N LEU A 47 2.84 16.82 19.25
CA LEU A 47 3.13 15.70 20.10
C LEU A 47 4.64 15.64 20.44
N ALA A 48 4.97 15.72 21.72
CA ALA A 48 6.32 15.59 22.25
C ALA A 48 6.67 14.15 22.69
N GLY A 49 5.66 13.30 22.90
CA GLY A 49 5.82 11.89 23.25
C GLY A 49 4.48 11.23 23.57
N GLY A 50 4.48 9.91 23.74
CA GLY A 50 3.29 9.17 24.19
C GLY A 50 2.17 9.08 23.16
N LEU A 51 0.91 9.06 23.60
CA LEU A 51 -0.31 8.88 22.79
C LEU A 51 -0.35 7.49 22.14
N HIS A 52 -0.93 6.53 22.86
CA HIS A 52 -1.01 5.13 22.44
C HIS A 52 -2.43 4.55 22.56
N THR A 53 -3.46 5.41 22.65
CA THR A 53 -4.87 4.99 22.64
C THR A 53 -5.64 5.71 21.52
N TRP A 54 -6.74 5.11 21.07
CA TRP A 54 -7.63 5.73 20.08
C TRP A 54 -8.29 7.00 20.63
N ASP A 55 -8.78 6.97 21.88
CA ASP A 55 -9.40 8.14 22.51
C ASP A 55 -8.42 9.31 22.65
N GLY A 56 -7.16 9.02 23.00
CA GLY A 56 -6.09 10.02 23.02
C GLY A 56 -5.79 10.60 21.64
N TRP A 57 -5.87 9.78 20.59
CA TRP A 57 -5.78 10.25 19.21
C TRP A 57 -6.95 11.16 18.83
N GLU A 58 -8.19 10.77 19.11
CA GLU A 58 -9.37 11.59 18.78
C GLU A 58 -9.36 12.93 19.49
N GLU A 59 -8.91 12.98 20.75
CA GLU A 59 -8.76 14.25 21.48
C GLU A 59 -7.66 15.13 20.87
N PHE A 60 -6.53 14.55 20.51
CA PHE A 60 -5.44 15.30 19.87
C PHE A 60 -5.85 15.83 18.48
N LEU A 61 -6.59 15.04 17.70
CA LEU A 61 -7.07 15.41 16.37
C LEU A 61 -7.98 16.64 16.38
N LYS A 62 -8.72 16.90 17.46
CA LYS A 62 -9.53 18.13 17.63
C LYS A 62 -8.72 19.42 17.59
N HIS A 63 -7.39 19.34 17.72
CA HIS A 63 -6.51 20.49 17.59
C HIS A 63 -6.01 20.73 16.16
N HIS A 64 -6.38 19.85 15.22
CA HIS A 64 -5.89 19.83 13.84
C HIS A 64 -7.05 19.61 12.86
N GLU A 65 -8.03 20.52 12.85
CA GLU A 65 -9.25 20.41 12.03
C GLU A 65 -8.99 20.29 10.51
N SER A 66 -7.84 20.77 10.03
CA SER A 66 -7.44 20.66 8.62
C SER A 66 -6.79 19.31 8.26
N ILE A 67 -6.60 18.42 9.24
CA ILE A 67 -6.09 17.05 9.04
C ILE A 67 -7.26 16.09 9.18
N VAL A 68 -7.61 15.40 8.09
CA VAL A 68 -8.79 14.52 8.04
C VAL A 68 -8.43 13.07 7.74
N HIS A 69 -9.39 12.16 7.83
CA HIS A 69 -9.12 10.77 7.46
C HIS A 69 -8.81 10.67 5.96
N LEU A 70 -7.95 9.74 5.56
CA LEU A 70 -7.57 9.55 4.16
C LEU A 70 -8.78 9.39 3.23
N LEU A 71 -9.89 8.79 3.67
CA LEU A 71 -11.12 8.68 2.87
C LEU A 71 -11.81 10.03 2.63
N GLU A 72 -11.68 10.99 3.54
CA GLU A 72 -12.30 12.33 3.43
C GLU A 72 -11.36 13.36 2.79
N TYR A 73 -10.07 13.02 2.70
CA TYR A 73 -9.04 13.96 2.23
C TYR A 73 -9.29 14.44 0.80
N ASP A 74 -9.26 15.76 0.66
CA ASP A 74 -9.34 16.53 -0.59
C ASP A 74 -8.17 17.50 -0.58
N ALA A 75 -7.30 17.38 -1.58
CA ALA A 75 -6.07 18.17 -1.70
C ALA A 75 -6.33 19.68 -1.84
N ASP A 76 -7.55 20.09 -2.21
CA ASP A 76 -7.90 21.51 -2.36
C ASP A 76 -8.47 22.13 -1.07
N GLN A 77 -8.89 21.30 -0.11
CA GLN A 77 -9.61 21.74 1.09
C GLN A 77 -8.86 21.46 2.40
N HIS A 78 -8.03 20.41 2.41
CA HIS A 78 -7.39 19.91 3.62
C HIS A 78 -5.87 20.11 3.56
N ASP A 79 -5.26 20.34 4.73
CA ASP A 79 -3.81 20.49 4.83
C ASP A 79 -3.10 19.14 4.65
N ASP A 80 -3.68 18.07 5.20
CA ASP A 80 -3.07 16.75 5.26
C ASP A 80 -4.07 15.65 5.66
N TRP A 81 -3.62 14.40 5.71
CA TRP A 81 -4.45 13.25 6.10
C TRP A 81 -3.84 12.34 7.15
N PHE A 82 -4.67 11.55 7.82
CA PHE A 82 -4.26 10.42 8.63
C PHE A 82 -4.90 9.12 8.13
N TYR A 83 -4.29 7.99 8.46
CA TYR A 83 -4.80 6.67 8.10
C TYR A 83 -4.66 5.71 9.27
N ALA A 84 -5.74 5.02 9.63
CA ALA A 84 -5.77 4.09 10.76
C ALA A 84 -6.29 2.72 10.34
N ARG A 85 -5.57 1.68 10.74
CA ARG A 85 -5.92 0.30 10.42
C ARG A 85 -5.73 -0.61 11.62
N GLU A 86 -6.73 -1.44 11.87
CA GLU A 86 -6.70 -2.52 12.85
C GLU A 86 -5.93 -3.73 12.31
N LEU A 87 -4.98 -4.23 13.10
CA LEU A 87 -4.29 -5.50 12.88
C LEU A 87 -5.15 -6.65 13.41
N GLN A 88 -4.75 -7.89 13.12
CA GLN A 88 -5.49 -9.08 13.55
C GLN A 88 -5.87 -9.10 15.04
N ASN A 89 -4.96 -8.65 15.89
CA ASN A 89 -5.11 -8.66 17.34
C ASN A 89 -5.73 -7.39 17.91
N GLY A 90 -6.37 -6.58 17.06
CA GLY A 90 -7.00 -5.33 17.44
C GLY A 90 -6.03 -4.15 17.55
N VAL A 91 -4.71 -4.39 17.58
CA VAL A 91 -3.72 -3.31 17.64
C VAL A 91 -3.89 -2.39 16.44
N ILE A 92 -3.90 -1.08 16.67
CA ILE A 92 -4.11 -0.11 15.61
C ILE A 92 -2.76 0.41 15.14
N THR A 93 -2.54 0.37 13.84
CA THR A 93 -1.48 1.15 13.19
C THR A 93 -2.06 2.47 12.71
N LEU A 94 -1.48 3.57 13.18
CA LEU A 94 -1.90 4.93 12.89
C LEU A 94 -0.80 5.67 12.12
N LYS A 95 -1.10 6.16 10.93
CA LYS A 95 -0.24 7.01 10.12
C LYS A 95 -0.68 8.46 10.27
N ILE A 96 0.23 9.33 10.71
CA ILE A 96 -0.05 10.75 10.93
C ILE A 96 1.08 11.65 10.42
N PRO A 97 0.80 12.88 9.99
CA PRO A 97 1.81 13.81 9.49
C PRO A 97 2.95 14.08 10.48
N ARG A 98 4.18 14.07 9.99
CA ARG A 98 5.41 14.38 10.73
C ARG A 98 5.34 15.76 11.37
N GLN A 99 4.69 16.71 10.69
CA GLN A 99 4.51 18.05 11.21
C GLN A 99 3.79 18.07 12.56
N MET A 100 2.92 17.09 12.86
CA MET A 100 2.23 17.00 14.16
C MET A 100 3.16 16.61 15.34
N PHE A 101 4.45 16.37 15.10
CA PHE A 101 5.42 16.00 16.13
C PHE A 101 6.44 17.09 16.38
N THR A 102 7.04 17.08 17.57
CA THR A 102 8.31 17.78 17.82
C THR A 102 9.47 17.07 17.13
N GLY A 103 10.58 17.76 16.86
CA GLY A 103 11.75 17.16 16.22
C GLY A 103 12.32 15.95 16.98
N GLY A 104 12.30 15.99 18.31
CA GLY A 104 12.72 14.88 19.17
C GLY A 104 11.77 13.68 19.08
N ALA A 105 10.47 13.93 19.23
CA ALA A 105 9.43 12.89 19.15
C ALA A 105 9.41 12.21 17.77
N ALA A 106 9.54 13.01 16.71
CA ALA A 106 9.64 12.51 15.34
C ALA A 106 10.85 11.58 15.19
N SER A 107 12.01 11.99 15.69
CA SER A 107 13.26 11.23 15.59
C SER A 107 13.19 9.88 16.33
N ILE A 108 12.52 9.83 17.49
CA ILE A 108 12.32 8.58 18.25
C ILE A 108 11.34 7.66 17.53
N THR A 109 10.25 8.22 17.01
CA THR A 109 9.20 7.48 16.28
C THR A 109 9.73 6.89 14.98
N MET A 110 10.76 7.50 14.37
CA MET A 110 11.47 6.95 13.20
C MET A 110 12.36 5.75 13.54
N LYS A 111 12.80 5.55 14.80
CA LYS A 111 13.83 4.53 15.13
C LYS A 111 13.46 3.06 14.84
N PRO A 112 12.20 2.59 14.95
CA PRO A 112 11.84 1.23 14.57
C PRO A 112 12.02 0.94 13.06
N ASP A 113 12.16 1.98 12.25
CA ASP A 113 12.38 1.87 10.82
C ASP A 113 13.20 3.10 10.38
N VAL A 114 14.53 3.04 10.57
CA VAL A 114 15.51 4.13 10.28
C VAL A 114 15.40 4.66 8.84
N HIS A 115 14.61 3.98 8.01
CA HIS A 115 14.34 4.24 6.61
C HIS A 115 13.13 5.18 6.38
N TYR A 116 12.42 5.62 7.42
CA TYR A 116 11.22 6.47 7.28
C TYR A 116 11.51 7.95 7.07
N LYS A 117 11.25 8.47 5.87
CA LYS A 117 11.14 9.91 5.57
C LYS A 117 10.00 10.19 4.59
N SER A 118 8.83 9.59 4.79
CA SER A 118 7.62 10.24 4.27
C SER A 118 7.34 11.46 5.15
N GLY A 119 6.64 12.46 4.63
CA GLY A 119 6.03 13.54 5.42
C GLY A 119 5.14 13.06 6.58
N TYR A 120 4.98 11.74 6.77
CA TYR A 120 4.19 11.08 7.81
C TYR A 120 5.02 10.11 8.66
N LEU A 121 4.58 9.91 9.90
CA LEU A 121 5.10 8.95 10.87
C LEU A 121 4.01 7.94 11.26
N TRP A 122 4.48 6.81 11.75
CA TRP A 122 3.69 5.64 12.08
C TRP A 122 3.67 5.53 13.61
N LYS A 123 2.51 5.30 14.21
CA LYS A 123 2.31 4.98 15.63
C LYS A 123 1.51 3.68 15.77
N THR A 124 1.68 3.02 16.90
CA THR A 124 0.85 1.89 17.32
C THR A 124 0.03 2.30 18.52
N LEU A 125 -1.26 1.93 18.51
CA LEU A 125 -2.20 2.17 19.59
C LEU A 125 -2.74 0.83 20.10
N TYR A 126 -3.12 0.80 21.36
CA TYR A 126 -3.91 -0.28 21.94
C TYR A 126 -5.24 -0.45 21.18
N PRO A 127 -5.85 -1.66 21.22
CA PRO A 127 -7.10 -1.90 20.53
C PRO A 127 -8.22 -0.95 20.95
N CYS A 128 -9.13 -0.65 20.02
CA CYS A 128 -10.30 0.18 20.29
C CYS A 128 -11.08 -0.39 21.49
N GLY A 129 -11.46 0.48 22.42
CA GLY A 129 -12.21 0.11 23.63
C GLY A 129 -11.36 -0.40 24.80
N PHE A 130 -10.03 -0.49 24.67
CA PHE A 130 -9.16 -0.76 25.83
C PHE A 130 -9.26 0.37 26.85
N THR A 131 -9.66 0.02 28.07
CA THR A 131 -9.67 0.92 29.22
C THR A 131 -8.29 1.06 29.84
N GLU A 132 -8.13 2.03 30.75
CA GLU A 132 -6.93 2.16 31.59
C GLU A 132 -6.61 0.83 32.32
N ASP A 133 -7.63 0.16 32.84
CA ASP A 133 -7.53 -1.09 33.58
C ASP A 133 -7.06 -2.24 32.67
N ASP A 134 -7.53 -2.29 31.43
CA ASP A 134 -7.11 -3.29 30.44
C ASP A 134 -5.64 -3.12 30.06
N ILE A 135 -5.20 -1.87 29.85
CA ILE A 135 -3.80 -1.56 29.55
C ILE A 135 -2.89 -1.99 30.70
N ILE A 136 -3.28 -1.69 31.95
CA ILE A 136 -2.50 -2.06 33.13
C ILE A 136 -2.45 -3.58 33.30
N SER A 137 -3.57 -4.27 33.07
CA SER A 137 -3.64 -5.74 33.12
C SER A 137 -2.74 -6.37 32.04
N ALA A 138 -2.77 -5.83 30.82
CA ALA A 138 -1.90 -6.27 29.73
C ALA A 138 -0.41 -6.02 30.04
N LEU A 139 -0.07 -4.90 30.70
CA LEU A 139 1.29 -4.65 31.15
C LEU A 139 1.73 -5.65 32.23
N SER A 140 0.87 -5.96 33.20
CA SER A 140 1.15 -6.98 34.21
C SER A 140 1.49 -8.33 33.57
N GLU A 141 0.65 -8.80 32.65
CA GLU A 141 0.90 -10.06 31.92
C GLU A 141 2.17 -9.98 31.06
N ALA A 142 2.44 -8.86 30.39
CA ALA A 142 3.66 -8.67 29.60
C ALA A 142 4.95 -8.77 30.44
N PHE A 143 4.93 -8.28 31.68
CA PHE A 143 6.07 -8.42 32.60
C PHE A 143 6.26 -9.85 33.12
N GLU A 144 5.22 -10.66 33.17
CA GLU A 144 5.32 -12.10 33.45
C GLU A 144 5.90 -12.86 32.25
N ASN A 145 5.69 -12.34 31.04
CA ASN A 145 6.02 -12.97 29.76
C ASN A 145 7.06 -12.15 28.97
N LEU A 146 8.17 -11.80 29.61
CA LEU A 146 9.25 -11.03 28.98
C LEU A 146 10.02 -11.86 27.94
N ASP A 147 10.20 -11.26 26.77
CA ASP A 147 11.07 -11.74 25.71
C ASP A 147 12.53 -11.47 26.09
N ARG A 148 13.27 -12.53 26.40
CA ARG A 148 14.64 -12.44 26.89
C ARG A 148 15.63 -12.13 25.76
N GLU A 149 15.25 -12.41 24.52
CA GLU A 149 16.11 -12.26 23.35
C GLU A 149 15.99 -10.86 22.73
N ASP A 150 14.77 -10.29 22.75
CA ASP A 150 14.53 -8.95 22.21
C ASP A 150 14.67 -7.82 23.25
N SER A 151 14.69 -8.13 24.56
CA SER A 151 14.76 -7.13 25.63
C SER A 151 16.18 -6.66 25.94
N THR A 152 16.33 -5.36 26.17
CA THR A 152 17.54 -4.73 26.72
C THR A 152 17.23 -4.10 28.08
N TYR A 153 17.82 -4.66 29.14
CA TYR A 153 17.58 -4.22 30.51
C TYR A 153 18.41 -2.99 30.89
N PRO A 154 17.87 -2.07 31.71
CA PRO A 154 18.65 -0.98 32.30
C PRO A 154 19.83 -1.50 33.12
N THR A 155 20.97 -0.81 33.04
CA THR A 155 22.15 -1.04 33.89
C THR A 155 22.54 0.25 34.61
N ALA A 156 23.46 0.16 35.58
CA ALA A 156 23.97 1.34 36.27
C ALA A 156 24.68 2.31 35.31
N GLU A 157 25.34 1.78 34.28
CA GLU A 157 26.07 2.55 33.26
C GLU A 157 25.15 3.09 32.17
N ASN A 158 24.10 2.33 31.82
CA ASN A 158 23.07 2.73 30.87
C ASN A 158 21.69 2.60 31.50
N PRO A 159 21.17 3.68 32.11
CA PRO A 159 19.89 3.61 32.81
C PRO A 159 18.70 3.45 31.86
N ALA A 160 18.87 3.62 30.54
CA ALA A 160 17.79 3.42 29.58
C ALA A 160 17.66 1.94 29.21
N GLY A 161 16.45 1.41 29.29
CA GLY A 161 16.11 0.04 28.88
C GLY A 161 14.91 0.00 27.95
N VAL A 162 14.82 -1.07 27.17
CA VAL A 162 13.66 -1.38 26.33
C VAL A 162 13.34 -2.85 26.52
N LEU A 163 12.25 -3.14 27.20
CA LEU A 163 11.76 -4.51 27.37
C LEU A 163 10.67 -4.80 26.33
N TYR A 164 10.58 -6.06 25.94
CA TYR A 164 9.46 -6.59 25.17
C TYR A 164 8.80 -7.69 25.96
N GLY A 165 7.47 -7.66 26.04
CA GLY A 165 6.69 -8.68 26.71
C GLY A 165 5.42 -8.99 25.94
N TYR A 166 4.80 -10.13 26.22
CA TYR A 166 3.58 -10.57 25.53
C TYR A 166 2.39 -10.60 26.49
N ALA A 167 1.26 -10.07 26.04
CA ALA A 167 0.00 -10.07 26.77
C ALA A 167 -1.09 -10.78 25.96
N LEU A 168 -2.16 -11.17 26.64
CA LEU A 168 -3.30 -11.91 26.10
C LEU A 168 -2.89 -13.21 25.39
N ILE A 169 -1.85 -13.88 25.89
CA ILE A 169 -1.23 -15.02 25.19
C ILE A 169 -2.09 -16.29 25.18
N ASP A 170 -3.12 -16.32 26.02
CA ASP A 170 -4.09 -17.43 26.08
C ASP A 170 -5.12 -17.35 24.94
N ASP A 171 -5.30 -16.19 24.30
CA ASP A 171 -6.11 -16.02 23.09
C ASP A 171 -5.20 -15.74 21.89
N THR A 172 -5.11 -16.72 21.00
CA THR A 172 -4.26 -16.64 19.80
C THR A 172 -4.59 -15.43 18.94
N PHE A 173 -5.85 -15.01 18.86
CA PHE A 173 -6.24 -13.89 18.02
C PHE A 173 -6.05 -12.55 18.69
N LYS A 174 -5.80 -12.49 20.00
CA LYS A 174 -5.61 -11.24 20.75
C LYS A 174 -4.21 -11.07 21.31
N ALA A 175 -3.39 -12.11 21.27
CA ALA A 175 -2.04 -12.05 21.78
C ALA A 175 -1.26 -10.89 21.15
N MET A 176 -0.64 -10.09 22.02
CA MET A 176 -0.09 -8.79 21.67
C MET A 176 1.32 -8.65 22.25
N LYS A 177 2.27 -8.20 21.41
CA LYS A 177 3.60 -7.83 21.87
C LYS A 177 3.60 -6.38 22.31
N LEU A 178 4.05 -6.10 23.53
CA LEU A 178 4.22 -4.77 24.09
C LEU A 178 5.69 -4.39 24.13
N ARG A 179 5.98 -3.14 23.78
CA ARG A 179 7.27 -2.48 24.01
C ARG A 179 7.15 -1.61 25.25
N ILE A 180 8.07 -1.79 26.18
CA ILE A 180 8.09 -1.09 27.47
C ILE A 180 9.42 -0.32 27.58
N GLN A 181 9.35 1.00 27.65
CA GLN A 181 10.51 1.88 27.74
C GLN A 181 10.78 2.26 29.18
N LEU A 182 12.02 2.05 29.63
CA LEU A 182 12.42 2.21 31.03
C LEU A 182 13.54 3.24 31.20
N ARG A 183 13.56 3.88 32.37
CA ARG A 183 14.75 4.56 32.90
C ARG A 183 14.97 4.16 34.36
N GLY A 184 16.02 3.38 34.64
CA GLY A 184 16.17 2.72 35.94
C GLY A 184 15.01 1.75 36.17
N ASN A 185 14.27 1.94 37.26
CA ASN A 185 13.06 1.17 37.57
C ASN A 185 11.76 1.81 37.03
N GLN A 186 11.82 3.03 36.47
CA GLN A 186 10.63 3.76 36.07
C GLN A 186 10.20 3.40 34.64
N ILE A 187 8.91 3.12 34.46
CA ILE A 187 8.27 2.96 33.16
C ILE A 187 7.94 4.35 32.61
N LEU A 188 8.61 4.74 31.52
CA LEU A 188 8.40 6.02 30.85
C LEU A 188 7.24 5.97 29.84
N SER A 189 7.13 4.84 29.14
CA SER A 189 6.09 4.61 28.15
C SER A 189 5.95 3.12 27.90
N ALA A 190 4.76 2.67 27.54
CA ALA A 190 4.50 1.32 27.11
C ALA A 190 3.38 1.30 26.08
N PHE A 191 3.57 0.51 25.02
CA PHE A 191 2.66 0.50 23.88
C PHE A 191 2.82 -0.77 23.04
N PRO A 192 1.81 -1.14 22.23
CA PRO A 192 1.94 -2.28 21.33
C PRO A 192 3.13 -2.10 20.40
N ALA A 193 3.98 -3.12 20.27
CA ALA A 193 5.14 -3.08 19.38
C ALA A 193 4.70 -3.04 17.90
N TRP A 194 5.59 -2.59 17.02
CA TRP A 194 5.36 -2.70 15.57
C TRP A 194 5.29 -4.17 15.13
N GLU A 195 6.26 -4.96 15.58
CA GLU A 195 6.35 -6.39 15.29
C GLU A 195 5.36 -7.18 16.16
N GLN A 196 4.08 -7.09 15.84
CA GLN A 196 3.06 -7.94 16.47
C GLN A 196 3.32 -9.42 16.15
N PRO A 197 3.02 -10.33 17.09
CA PRO A 197 3.40 -11.72 16.96
C PRO A 197 2.62 -12.42 15.84
N ALA A 198 3.28 -13.32 15.12
CA ALA A 198 2.63 -14.26 14.22
C ALA A 198 1.96 -15.35 15.04
N THR A 199 0.68 -15.17 15.37
CA THR A 199 -0.09 -16.09 16.22
C THR A 199 -0.97 -17.04 15.42
N GLY A 200 -1.28 -16.75 14.15
CA GLY A 200 -2.14 -17.61 13.34
C GLY A 200 -2.30 -17.16 11.89
N ASN A 201 -3.36 -17.64 11.25
CA ASN A 201 -3.58 -17.61 9.79
C ASN A 201 -4.79 -16.79 9.34
N ASN A 202 -5.29 -15.89 10.18
CA ASN A 202 -6.58 -15.21 9.98
C ASN A 202 -6.53 -13.68 10.17
N GLY A 203 -5.34 -13.10 10.16
CA GLY A 203 -5.17 -11.65 9.99
C GLY A 203 -3.71 -11.30 9.70
N LYS A 204 -3.44 -10.02 9.43
CA LYS A 204 -2.13 -9.57 8.98
C LYS A 204 -1.42 -8.81 10.11
N PRO A 205 -0.26 -9.29 10.63
CA PRO A 205 0.59 -8.47 11.48
C PRO A 205 1.15 -7.29 10.67
N TYR A 206 1.60 -6.22 11.34
CA TYR A 206 2.29 -5.15 10.63
C TYR A 206 3.49 -5.73 9.88
N SER A 207 3.55 -5.39 8.61
CA SER A 207 4.61 -5.82 7.71
C SER A 207 5.32 -4.56 7.26
N HIS A 208 6.61 -4.50 7.55
CA HIS A 208 7.52 -3.47 7.09
C HIS A 208 7.36 -3.21 5.58
N GLY A 209 7.09 -4.28 4.81
CA GLY A 209 6.88 -4.18 3.39
C GLY A 209 5.62 -3.48 2.91
N HIS A 210 4.63 -3.32 3.77
CA HIS A 210 3.37 -2.64 3.48
C HIS A 210 3.26 -1.27 4.16
N SER A 211 4.38 -0.76 4.68
CA SER A 211 4.40 0.52 5.38
C SER A 211 3.98 1.71 4.52
N ILE A 212 4.10 1.59 3.20
CA ILE A 212 3.68 2.59 2.20
C ILE A 212 2.31 2.29 1.59
N ASN A 213 1.63 1.23 2.06
CA ASN A 213 0.35 0.78 1.54
C ASN A 213 -0.76 1.23 2.49
N PHE A 214 -1.72 1.97 1.93
CA PHE A 214 -2.85 2.55 2.66
C PHE A 214 -4.18 1.98 2.16
N ASN A 215 -4.20 0.67 1.89
CA ASN A 215 -5.33 0.04 1.25
C ASN A 215 -6.59 0.08 2.13
N ILE A 216 -7.69 0.57 1.56
CA ILE A 216 -9.02 0.54 2.16
C ILE A 216 -9.52 -0.91 2.22
N ALA A 217 -10.01 -1.29 3.39
CA ALA A 217 -10.47 -2.64 3.73
C ALA A 217 -11.43 -2.57 4.93
N GLY A 218 -12.10 -3.69 5.25
CA GLY A 218 -12.92 -3.79 6.46
C GLY A 218 -12.16 -3.59 7.78
N SER A 219 -10.82 -3.63 7.75
CA SER A 219 -9.94 -3.34 8.91
C SER A 219 -9.57 -1.86 9.06
N VAL A 220 -10.05 -0.97 8.18
CA VAL A 220 -9.87 0.48 8.34
C VAL A 220 -10.74 0.95 9.51
N VAL A 221 -10.12 1.59 10.50
CA VAL A 221 -10.79 1.98 11.74
C VAL A 221 -11.89 3.00 11.43
N ASN A 222 -13.11 2.73 11.87
CA ASN A 222 -14.29 3.57 11.64
C ASN A 222 -14.54 3.88 10.15
N CYS A 223 -14.23 2.96 9.23
CA CYS A 223 -14.37 3.16 7.79
C CYS A 223 -15.72 3.81 7.40
N GLU A 224 -16.84 3.26 7.89
CA GLU A 224 -18.21 3.75 7.60
C GLU A 224 -18.46 5.21 8.03
N LYS A 225 -17.73 5.71 9.02
CA LYS A 225 -17.85 7.12 9.47
C LYS A 225 -17.31 8.08 8.40
N TYR A 226 -16.30 7.65 7.66
CA TYR A 226 -15.51 8.47 6.75
C TYR A 226 -15.88 8.29 5.27
N THR A 227 -16.79 7.37 4.95
CA THR A 227 -17.27 7.09 3.58
C THR A 227 -18.46 7.97 3.19
N LYS A 228 -18.61 9.21 3.68
CA LYS A 228 -19.80 10.05 3.40
C LYS A 228 -19.65 11.08 2.29
N VAL A 229 -18.45 11.26 1.73
CA VAL A 229 -18.21 12.28 0.69
C VAL A 229 -18.32 11.63 -0.67
N TRP A 230 -19.51 11.58 -1.26
CA TRP A 230 -19.66 11.02 -2.61
C TRP A 230 -20.22 12.18 -3.45
N GLY A 231 -19.51 12.55 -4.53
CA GLY A 231 -19.66 13.79 -5.29
C GLY A 231 -21.04 14.02 -5.92
N ALA A 232 -21.11 14.75 -7.04
CA ALA A 232 -22.40 15.16 -7.63
C ALA A 232 -23.32 13.98 -8.02
N VAL A 233 -22.75 12.78 -8.22
CA VAL A 233 -23.46 11.52 -8.50
C VAL A 233 -24.31 11.02 -7.31
N PHE A 234 -24.09 11.55 -6.10
CA PHE A 234 -24.81 11.16 -4.87
C PHE A 234 -25.67 12.31 -4.31
N SER A 235 -26.43 12.97 -5.20
CA SER A 235 -27.38 14.01 -4.83
C SER A 235 -28.37 13.51 -3.76
N GLU A 236 -28.46 14.22 -2.64
CA GLU A 236 -29.35 13.89 -1.51
C GLU A 236 -29.06 12.52 -0.85
N GLY A 237 -27.84 12.00 -1.01
CA GLY A 237 -27.44 10.72 -0.44
C GLY A 237 -27.94 9.49 -1.22
N ALA A 238 -28.54 9.70 -2.40
CA ALA A 238 -28.95 8.66 -3.31
C ALA A 238 -28.14 8.74 -4.62
N LEU A 239 -27.84 7.57 -5.18
CA LEU A 239 -27.17 7.48 -6.47
C LEU A 239 -28.08 8.01 -7.60
N SER A 240 -27.56 8.91 -8.43
CA SER A 240 -28.21 9.39 -9.65
C SER A 240 -27.51 8.88 -10.91
N GLU A 241 -28.13 7.90 -11.56
CA GLU A 241 -27.66 7.39 -12.86
C GLU A 241 -27.67 8.47 -13.94
N THR A 242 -28.67 9.36 -13.90
CA THR A 242 -28.77 10.48 -14.85
C THR A 242 -27.63 11.46 -14.67
N GLU A 243 -27.26 11.78 -13.44
CA GLU A 243 -26.10 12.64 -13.20
C GLU A 243 -24.79 11.92 -13.57
N LEU A 244 -24.65 10.61 -13.34
CA LEU A 244 -23.48 9.86 -13.82
C LEU A 244 -23.31 10.00 -15.34
N LEU A 245 -24.36 9.73 -16.11
CA LEU A 245 -24.31 9.81 -17.57
C LEU A 245 -24.04 11.24 -18.05
N LYS A 246 -24.59 12.25 -17.37
CA LYS A 246 -24.39 13.66 -17.68
C LYS A 246 -22.98 14.16 -17.35
N LEU A 247 -22.36 13.64 -16.30
CA LEU A 247 -20.99 13.97 -15.93
C LEU A 247 -19.95 13.29 -16.83
N THR A 248 -20.30 12.12 -17.39
CA THR A 248 -19.38 11.33 -18.21
C THR A 248 -19.20 11.97 -19.60
N PRO A 249 -17.96 12.25 -20.05
CA PRO A 249 -17.72 12.83 -21.36
C PRO A 249 -18.31 12.00 -22.51
N VAL A 250 -18.84 12.67 -23.53
CA VAL A 250 -19.56 12.01 -24.65
C VAL A 250 -18.69 10.98 -25.38
N PHE A 251 -17.40 11.25 -25.58
CA PHE A 251 -16.49 10.32 -26.25
C PHE A 251 -16.23 9.03 -25.46
N ILE A 252 -16.43 9.05 -24.14
CA ILE A 252 -16.40 7.87 -23.28
C ILE A 252 -17.70 7.09 -23.44
N LEU A 253 -18.85 7.76 -23.36
CA LEU A 253 -20.17 7.12 -23.51
C LEU A 253 -20.30 6.39 -24.85
N GLN A 254 -19.68 6.93 -25.90
CA GLN A 254 -19.69 6.39 -27.26
C GLN A 254 -18.58 5.35 -27.52
N ARG A 255 -17.75 4.99 -26.53
CA ARG A 255 -16.70 3.99 -26.68
C ARG A 255 -17.28 2.66 -27.12
N ARG A 256 -16.74 2.09 -28.19
CA ARG A 256 -17.16 0.77 -28.67
C ARG A 256 -16.57 -0.31 -27.77
N ARG A 257 -17.42 -1.24 -27.32
CA ARG A 257 -16.92 -2.44 -26.63
C ARG A 257 -15.96 -3.20 -27.55
N ARG A 258 -14.88 -3.71 -26.97
CA ARG A 258 -13.92 -4.54 -27.70
C ARG A 258 -14.59 -5.82 -28.15
N SER A 259 -14.44 -6.15 -29.43
CA SER A 259 -14.84 -7.45 -29.96
C SER A 259 -13.84 -8.52 -29.48
N PRO A 260 -14.27 -9.72 -29.07
CA PRO A 260 -13.37 -10.79 -28.63
C PRO A 260 -12.31 -11.20 -29.67
N GLU A 261 -12.56 -10.94 -30.96
CA GLU A 261 -11.65 -11.24 -32.07
C GLU A 261 -10.51 -10.21 -32.22
N ILE A 262 -10.62 -9.04 -31.58
CA ILE A 262 -9.62 -7.99 -31.62
C ILE A 262 -8.78 -8.08 -30.36
N SER A 263 -7.47 -8.30 -30.50
CA SER A 263 -6.56 -8.31 -29.35
C SER A 263 -6.56 -6.97 -28.62
N ILE A 264 -6.34 -6.99 -27.31
CA ILE A 264 -6.29 -5.77 -26.49
C ILE A 264 -5.29 -4.73 -27.04
N GLY A 265 -4.11 -5.14 -27.50
CA GLY A 265 -3.13 -4.24 -28.11
C GLY A 265 -3.68 -3.53 -29.34
N ASN A 266 -4.28 -4.27 -30.27
CA ASN A 266 -4.89 -3.69 -31.47
C ASN A 266 -6.08 -2.78 -31.14
N TRP A 267 -6.89 -3.15 -30.14
CA TRP A 267 -8.01 -2.32 -29.70
C TRP A 267 -7.53 -1.00 -29.11
N ARG A 268 -6.47 -1.02 -28.28
CA ARG A 268 -5.85 0.19 -27.74
C ARG A 268 -5.27 1.08 -28.82
N ASP A 269 -4.56 0.53 -29.81
CA ASP A 269 -4.03 1.31 -30.94
C ASP A 269 -5.14 1.99 -31.77
N ILE A 270 -6.27 1.31 -31.95
CA ILE A 270 -7.45 1.89 -32.61
C ILE A 270 -8.02 3.01 -31.73
N ARG A 271 -8.19 2.73 -30.44
CA ARG A 271 -8.78 3.67 -29.49
C ARG A 271 -7.93 4.92 -29.32
N GLU A 272 -6.61 4.81 -29.24
CA GLU A 272 -5.69 5.94 -29.17
C GLU A 272 -5.87 6.87 -30.37
N LYS A 273 -5.97 6.32 -31.59
CA LYS A 273 -6.23 7.12 -32.81
C LYS A 273 -7.58 7.84 -32.75
N GLU A 274 -8.61 7.20 -32.19
CA GLU A 274 -9.91 7.83 -31.96
C GLU A 274 -9.78 8.97 -30.95
N LEU A 275 -9.06 8.78 -29.84
CA LEU A 275 -8.88 9.79 -28.79
C LEU A 275 -8.04 10.99 -29.28
N ILE A 276 -7.02 10.76 -30.10
CA ILE A 276 -6.27 11.84 -30.78
C ILE A 276 -7.20 12.68 -31.66
N ALA A 277 -8.04 12.02 -32.47
CA ALA A 277 -9.00 12.71 -33.31
C ALA A 277 -10.00 13.51 -32.47
N VAL A 278 -10.53 12.93 -31.39
CA VAL A 278 -11.42 13.61 -30.44
C VAL A 278 -10.73 14.85 -29.88
N ALA A 279 -9.51 14.73 -29.35
CA ALA A 279 -8.77 15.82 -28.73
C ALA A 279 -8.63 17.06 -29.64
N SER A 280 -8.41 16.85 -30.95
CA SER A 280 -8.33 17.93 -31.94
C SER A 280 -9.64 18.65 -32.24
N THR A 281 -10.78 18.05 -31.84
CA THR A 281 -12.13 18.56 -32.15
C THR A 281 -12.85 19.17 -30.94
N LEU A 282 -12.36 18.93 -29.73
CA LEU A 282 -12.99 19.43 -28.51
C LEU A 282 -12.86 20.95 -28.39
N SER A 283 -13.96 21.60 -28.02
CA SER A 283 -13.96 23.02 -27.66
C SER A 283 -13.35 23.23 -26.27
N LEU A 284 -13.08 24.49 -25.91
CA LEU A 284 -12.64 24.83 -24.55
C LEU A 284 -13.64 24.38 -23.47
N GLU A 285 -14.94 24.47 -23.76
CA GLU A 285 -16.00 24.06 -22.85
C GLU A 285 -16.00 22.53 -22.66
N ASP A 286 -15.79 21.77 -23.74
CA ASP A 286 -15.67 20.32 -23.66
C ASP A 286 -14.44 19.89 -22.85
N LEU A 287 -13.30 20.57 -23.04
CA LEU A 287 -12.10 20.32 -22.25
C LEU A 287 -12.31 20.64 -20.77
N GLN A 288 -13.03 21.72 -20.45
CA GLN A 288 -13.41 22.05 -19.07
C GLN A 288 -14.36 21.01 -18.47
N HIS A 289 -15.25 20.42 -19.28
CA HIS A 289 -16.10 19.33 -18.84
C HIS A 289 -15.30 18.06 -18.52
N VAL A 290 -14.29 17.72 -19.33
CA VAL A 290 -13.36 16.60 -19.05
C VAL A 290 -12.57 16.85 -17.76
N GLU A 291 -12.05 18.05 -17.55
CA GLU A 291 -11.37 18.41 -16.29
C GLU A 291 -12.31 18.30 -15.09
N SER A 292 -13.55 18.78 -15.22
CA SER A 292 -14.56 18.69 -14.16
C SER A 292 -14.89 17.25 -13.82
N TYR A 293 -14.99 16.37 -14.82
CA TYR A 293 -15.20 14.94 -14.62
C TYR A 293 -14.02 14.27 -13.90
N LEU A 294 -12.78 14.59 -14.28
CA LEU A 294 -11.58 14.07 -13.61
C LEU A 294 -11.43 14.58 -12.18
N ASN A 295 -11.82 15.84 -11.92
CA ASN A 295 -11.75 16.46 -10.61
C ASN A 295 -12.89 16.04 -9.67
N ASP A 296 -13.96 15.42 -10.21
CA ASP A 296 -15.03 14.88 -9.39
C ASP A 296 -14.48 13.76 -8.47
N TYR A 297 -15.05 13.67 -7.28
CA TYR A 297 -14.71 12.65 -6.29
C TYR A 297 -14.78 11.23 -6.87
N VAL A 298 -15.76 10.99 -7.74
CA VAL A 298 -16.00 9.70 -8.40
C VAL A 298 -14.76 9.20 -9.16
N CYS A 299 -14.01 10.11 -9.76
CA CYS A 299 -12.83 9.78 -10.55
C CYS A 299 -11.53 9.95 -9.76
N SER A 300 -11.41 11.02 -8.98
CA SER A 300 -10.15 11.41 -8.32
C SER A 300 -9.91 10.73 -6.98
N LYS A 301 -10.96 10.21 -6.32
CA LYS A 301 -10.86 9.66 -4.97
C LYS A 301 -11.05 8.15 -4.89
N ASP A 302 -12.25 7.65 -5.16
CA ASP A 302 -12.59 6.22 -5.02
C ASP A 302 -13.31 5.63 -6.25
N PRO A 303 -12.64 5.61 -7.42
CA PRO A 303 -13.25 5.07 -8.64
C PRO A 303 -13.55 3.57 -8.55
N TYR A 304 -12.74 2.80 -7.80
CA TYR A 304 -12.95 1.36 -7.64
C TYR A 304 -14.16 1.05 -6.75
N GLY A 305 -14.31 1.72 -5.61
CA GLY A 305 -15.44 1.51 -4.70
C GLY A 305 -16.79 1.79 -5.38
N LEU A 306 -16.83 2.81 -6.24
CA LEU A 306 -18.01 3.12 -7.03
C LEU A 306 -18.25 2.10 -8.14
N GLN A 307 -17.23 1.69 -8.89
CA GLN A 307 -17.38 0.63 -9.88
C GLN A 307 -17.95 -0.64 -9.23
N TYR A 308 -17.38 -1.06 -8.09
CA TYR A 308 -17.88 -2.19 -7.31
C TYR A 308 -19.36 -2.03 -6.93
N PHE A 309 -19.75 -0.83 -6.48
CA PHE A 309 -21.14 -0.53 -6.14
C PHE A 309 -22.08 -0.69 -7.35
N PHE A 310 -21.73 -0.16 -8.52
CA PHE A 310 -22.55 -0.27 -9.73
C PHE A 310 -22.68 -1.71 -10.22
N TYR A 311 -21.60 -2.50 -10.24
CA TYR A 311 -21.72 -3.92 -10.59
C TYR A 311 -22.60 -4.67 -9.60
N SER A 312 -22.51 -4.34 -8.31
CA SER A 312 -23.30 -4.99 -7.27
C SER A 312 -24.80 -4.70 -7.36
N ASN A 313 -25.20 -3.55 -7.93
CA ASN A 313 -26.59 -3.09 -7.90
C ASN A 313 -27.24 -2.94 -9.28
N CYS A 314 -26.46 -2.84 -10.36
CA CYS A 314 -26.93 -2.44 -11.69
C CYS A 314 -26.45 -3.36 -12.83
N LEU A 315 -26.06 -4.61 -12.52
CA LEU A 315 -25.45 -5.54 -13.48
C LEU A 315 -26.26 -5.73 -14.78
N ASP A 316 -27.58 -5.87 -14.68
CA ASP A 316 -28.43 -6.08 -15.86
C ASP A 316 -28.39 -4.88 -16.81
N LYS A 317 -28.32 -3.66 -16.26
CA LYS A 317 -28.19 -2.44 -17.06
C LYS A 317 -26.80 -2.30 -17.67
N ILE A 318 -25.75 -2.64 -16.93
CA ILE A 318 -24.37 -2.70 -17.44
C ILE A 318 -24.27 -3.64 -18.65
N ARG A 319 -25.03 -4.74 -18.66
CA ARG A 319 -25.08 -5.67 -19.80
C ARG A 319 -25.89 -5.16 -20.97
N ALA A 320 -26.97 -4.42 -20.72
CA ALA A 320 -27.93 -4.00 -21.74
C ALA A 320 -27.60 -2.66 -22.42
N ASP A 321 -26.87 -1.76 -21.75
CA ASP A 321 -26.62 -0.39 -22.20
C ASP A 321 -25.11 -0.10 -22.25
N ASP A 322 -24.60 0.12 -23.46
CA ASP A 322 -23.18 0.42 -23.71
C ASP A 322 -22.75 1.76 -23.12
N ALA A 323 -23.60 2.77 -23.16
CA ALA A 323 -23.27 4.07 -22.58
C ALA A 323 -23.16 3.95 -21.06
N PHE A 324 -24.05 3.19 -20.43
CA PHE A 324 -24.00 2.92 -19.00
C PHE A 324 -22.79 2.04 -18.63
N PHE A 325 -22.52 0.98 -19.40
CA PHE A 325 -21.31 0.17 -19.24
C PHE A 325 -20.05 1.05 -19.28
N ASN A 326 -19.98 1.96 -20.24
CA ASN A 326 -18.83 2.84 -20.38
C ASN A 326 -18.69 3.82 -19.21
N ALA A 327 -19.79 4.42 -18.76
CA ALA A 327 -19.79 5.35 -17.64
C ALA A 327 -19.27 4.73 -16.34
N VAL A 328 -19.48 3.43 -16.11
CA VAL A 328 -19.06 2.75 -14.87
C VAL A 328 -17.63 2.19 -14.91
N GLN A 329 -16.89 2.29 -16.03
CA GLN A 329 -15.47 1.88 -16.09
C GLN A 329 -14.55 3.02 -15.61
N PHE A 330 -14.72 3.50 -14.38
CA PHE A 330 -14.15 4.76 -13.91
C PHE A 330 -12.63 4.92 -14.11
N LEU A 331 -11.82 3.92 -13.71
CA LEU A 331 -10.37 4.01 -13.88
C LEU A 331 -9.95 3.98 -15.35
N GLU A 332 -10.68 3.26 -16.20
CA GLU A 332 -10.43 3.32 -17.64
C GLU A 332 -10.78 4.70 -18.21
N ASN A 333 -11.90 5.26 -17.76
CA ASN A 333 -12.31 6.60 -18.18
C ASN A 333 -11.29 7.66 -17.75
N VAL A 334 -10.65 7.50 -16.57
CA VAL A 334 -9.55 8.37 -16.13
C VAL A 334 -8.36 8.28 -17.09
N ALA A 335 -7.94 7.07 -17.48
CA ALA A 335 -6.85 6.88 -18.45
C ALA A 335 -7.14 7.57 -19.79
N GLU A 336 -8.30 7.29 -20.40
CA GLU A 336 -8.68 7.87 -21.70
C GLU A 336 -8.87 9.40 -21.62
N CYS A 337 -9.44 9.93 -20.54
CA CYS A 337 -9.58 11.38 -20.36
C CYS A 337 -8.22 12.08 -20.23
N ILE A 338 -7.26 11.47 -19.52
CA ILE A 338 -5.89 11.98 -19.44
C ILE A 338 -5.22 11.95 -20.81
N GLN A 339 -5.39 10.89 -21.62
CA GLN A 339 -4.86 10.85 -22.98
C GLN A 339 -5.42 11.99 -23.85
N VAL A 340 -6.74 12.23 -23.81
CA VAL A 340 -7.38 13.35 -24.52
C VAL A 340 -6.80 14.69 -24.08
N LEU A 341 -6.71 14.95 -22.77
CA LEU A 341 -6.13 16.18 -22.26
C LEU A 341 -4.65 16.32 -22.63
N THR A 342 -3.88 15.23 -22.64
CA THR A 342 -2.46 15.24 -23.03
C THR A 342 -2.29 15.64 -24.50
N HIS A 343 -3.09 15.07 -25.40
CA HIS A 343 -3.04 15.45 -26.82
C HIS A 343 -3.44 16.92 -27.02
N SER A 344 -4.48 17.40 -26.34
CA SER A 344 -4.86 18.82 -26.36
C SER A 344 -3.78 19.73 -25.77
N ASP A 345 -3.13 19.33 -24.65
CA ASP A 345 -2.03 20.07 -24.04
C ASP A 345 -0.83 20.19 -24.98
N LEU A 346 -0.50 19.13 -25.73
CA LEU A 346 0.60 19.17 -26.71
C LEU A 346 0.35 20.16 -27.84
N GLU A 347 -0.89 20.29 -28.31
CA GLU A 347 -1.30 21.22 -29.36
C GLU A 347 -1.42 22.66 -28.83
N LEU A 348 -2.14 22.85 -27.72
CA LEU A 348 -2.51 24.16 -27.18
C LEU A 348 -1.49 24.74 -26.19
N LYS A 349 -0.48 23.96 -25.81
CA LYS A 349 0.53 24.33 -24.80
C LYS A 349 -0.06 24.67 -23.43
N THR A 350 -1.04 23.87 -22.98
CA THR A 350 -1.68 23.98 -21.67
C THR A 350 -1.14 22.94 -20.67
N ARG A 351 -1.66 22.84 -19.45
CA ARG A 351 -1.15 21.88 -18.43
C ARG A 351 -2.27 21.07 -17.77
N ARG A 352 -3.37 20.87 -18.49
CA ARG A 352 -4.63 20.32 -17.98
C ARG A 352 -4.47 18.87 -17.52
N ALA A 353 -3.79 18.05 -18.33
CA ALA A 353 -3.52 16.66 -18.01
C ALA A 353 -2.61 16.52 -16.79
N MET A 354 -1.55 17.34 -16.72
CA MET A 354 -0.63 17.32 -15.58
C MET A 354 -1.34 17.71 -14.28
N ASP A 355 -2.15 18.76 -14.27
CA ASP A 355 -2.86 19.19 -13.06
C ASP A 355 -3.85 18.11 -12.57
N ALA A 356 -4.56 17.44 -13.48
CA ALA A 356 -5.42 16.31 -13.16
C ALA A 356 -4.64 15.10 -12.60
N ILE A 357 -3.49 14.76 -13.18
CA ILE A 357 -2.59 13.69 -12.69
C ILE A 357 -2.14 13.99 -11.26
N LEU A 358 -1.68 15.21 -10.98
CA LEU A 358 -1.18 15.58 -9.67
C LEU A 358 -2.29 15.50 -8.62
N ARG A 359 -3.50 15.98 -8.94
CA ARG A 359 -4.66 15.87 -8.06
C ARG A 359 -5.02 14.41 -7.77
N PHE A 360 -5.11 13.57 -8.81
CA PHE A 360 -5.41 12.14 -8.65
C PHE A 360 -4.38 11.46 -7.75
N LEU A 361 -3.08 11.65 -8.01
CA LEU A 361 -2.02 11.01 -7.22
C LEU A 361 -2.05 11.44 -5.75
N ASN A 362 -2.47 12.67 -5.44
CA ASN A 362 -2.57 13.15 -4.07
C ASN A 362 -3.80 12.62 -3.32
N MET A 363 -4.86 12.23 -4.03
CA MET A 363 -6.15 11.91 -3.41
C MET A 363 -6.51 10.43 -3.43
N ALA A 364 -6.19 9.73 -4.52
CA ALA A 364 -6.79 8.44 -4.84
C ALA A 364 -6.50 7.35 -3.81
N VAL A 365 -7.53 6.58 -3.45
CA VAL A 365 -7.42 5.45 -2.53
C VAL A 365 -7.38 4.12 -3.27
N VAL A 366 -6.67 3.15 -2.70
CA VAL A 366 -6.54 1.80 -3.25
C VAL A 366 -7.30 0.84 -2.35
N HIS A 367 -8.02 -0.12 -2.90
CA HIS A 367 -8.73 -1.15 -2.12
C HIS A 367 -7.97 -2.48 -2.08
N THR A 368 -8.20 -3.26 -1.02
CA THR A 368 -7.73 -4.66 -0.97
C THR A 368 -8.45 -5.55 -1.98
N GLY A 369 -7.85 -6.69 -2.36
CA GLY A 369 -8.43 -7.65 -3.32
C GLY A 369 -7.76 -7.64 -4.70
N GLY A 370 -6.68 -6.88 -4.87
CA GLY A 370 -5.77 -6.96 -6.02
C GLY A 370 -6.27 -6.26 -7.29
N LEU A 371 -7.54 -6.38 -7.66
CA LEU A 371 -8.09 -5.80 -8.90
C LEU A 371 -7.87 -4.29 -8.97
N CYS A 372 -8.18 -3.57 -7.88
CA CYS A 372 -7.90 -2.13 -7.77
C CYS A 372 -6.42 -1.82 -8.04
N SER A 373 -5.48 -2.58 -7.47
CA SER A 373 -4.05 -2.37 -7.70
C SER A 373 -3.67 -2.55 -9.17
N LEU A 374 -4.25 -3.54 -9.86
CA LEU A 374 -4.00 -3.77 -11.29
C LEU A 374 -4.49 -2.60 -12.15
N MET A 375 -5.70 -2.11 -11.89
CA MET A 375 -6.27 -0.98 -12.61
C MET A 375 -5.43 0.30 -12.39
N PHE A 376 -4.96 0.53 -11.16
CA PHE A 376 -4.06 1.65 -10.85
C PHE A 376 -2.70 1.51 -11.56
N LYS A 377 -2.16 0.29 -11.71
CA LYS A 377 -0.91 0.07 -12.43
C LYS A 377 -1.00 0.57 -13.87
N ARG A 378 -2.12 0.29 -14.53
CA ARG A 378 -2.41 0.81 -15.86
C ARG A 378 -2.54 2.34 -15.88
N VAL A 379 -3.43 2.89 -15.05
CA VAL A 379 -3.70 4.34 -15.04
C VAL A 379 -2.44 5.15 -14.72
N ILE A 380 -1.67 4.75 -13.71
CA ILE A 380 -0.42 5.42 -13.38
C ILE A 380 0.64 5.18 -14.48
N GLY A 381 0.57 4.04 -15.19
CA GLY A 381 1.34 3.79 -16.40
C GLY A 381 1.11 4.86 -17.47
N GLU A 382 -0.12 5.29 -17.70
CA GLU A 382 -0.46 6.39 -18.62
C GLU A 382 0.04 7.76 -18.10
N PHE A 383 0.01 7.94 -16.78
CA PHE A 383 0.51 9.17 -16.15
C PHE A 383 2.03 9.31 -16.32
N ILE A 384 2.76 8.19 -16.27
CA ILE A 384 4.20 8.15 -16.54
C ILE A 384 4.48 8.59 -17.97
N GLU A 385 3.78 8.03 -18.96
CA GLU A 385 3.95 8.42 -20.36
C GLU A 385 3.64 9.90 -20.56
N THR A 386 2.52 10.37 -20.00
CA THR A 386 2.17 11.79 -20.03
C THR A 386 3.28 12.64 -19.42
N ALA A 387 3.76 12.33 -18.22
CA ALA A 387 4.79 13.14 -17.55
C ALA A 387 6.12 13.16 -18.32
N VAL A 388 6.49 12.07 -19.00
CA VAL A 388 7.70 11.98 -19.84
C VAL A 388 7.55 12.84 -21.10
N TYR A 389 6.43 12.72 -21.81
CA TYR A 389 6.25 13.31 -23.15
C TYR A 389 5.54 14.67 -23.17
N HIS A 390 4.98 15.13 -22.04
CA HIS A 390 4.36 16.45 -21.93
C HIS A 390 5.31 17.57 -22.40
N HIS A 391 4.84 18.73 -22.84
CA HIS A 391 5.76 19.79 -23.29
C HIS A 391 6.41 20.58 -22.13
N ASP A 392 5.77 20.62 -20.95
CA ASP A 392 6.32 21.26 -19.75
C ASP A 392 7.63 20.57 -19.31
N GLN A 393 8.63 21.37 -18.99
CA GLN A 393 9.94 20.90 -18.50
C GLN A 393 9.89 20.43 -17.04
N ASN A 394 8.90 20.85 -16.25
CA ASN A 394 8.73 20.46 -14.86
C ASN A 394 7.88 19.18 -14.68
N SER A 395 7.28 18.64 -15.74
CA SER A 395 6.30 17.54 -15.66
C SER A 395 6.80 16.34 -14.84
N LEU A 396 8.01 15.85 -15.12
CA LEU A 396 8.60 14.75 -14.36
C LEU A 396 8.91 15.13 -12.91
N ARG A 397 9.38 16.37 -12.66
CA ARG A 397 9.66 16.85 -11.31
C ARG A 397 8.39 16.87 -10.45
N GLU A 398 7.31 17.42 -10.98
CA GLU A 398 6.02 17.50 -10.28
C GLU A 398 5.41 16.10 -10.09
N PHE A 399 5.48 15.24 -11.11
CA PHE A 399 5.05 13.84 -11.01
C PHE A 399 5.76 13.08 -9.88
N PHE A 400 7.09 13.17 -9.80
CA PHE A 400 7.84 12.50 -8.73
C PHE A 400 7.53 13.05 -7.33
N ALA A 401 7.29 14.37 -7.22
CA ALA A 401 6.87 14.98 -5.96
C ALA A 401 5.50 14.44 -5.50
N ALA A 402 4.52 14.38 -6.41
CA ALA A 402 3.21 13.80 -6.12
C ALA A 402 3.30 12.29 -5.81
N LEU A 403 4.04 11.52 -6.61
CA LEU A 403 4.21 10.09 -6.42
C LEU A 403 4.88 9.75 -5.07
N ALA A 404 5.87 10.54 -4.63
CA ALA A 404 6.57 10.31 -3.37
C ALA A 404 5.64 10.41 -2.13
N GLY A 405 4.65 11.31 -2.18
CA GLY A 405 3.64 11.51 -1.14
C GLY A 405 2.38 10.66 -1.31
N SER A 406 2.13 10.17 -2.52
CA SER A 406 0.85 9.59 -2.92
C SER A 406 0.39 8.40 -2.06
N PRO A 407 -0.90 8.37 -1.63
CA PRO A 407 -1.50 7.21 -0.98
C PRO A 407 -1.65 5.98 -1.89
N CYS A 408 -1.62 6.14 -3.23
CA CYS A 408 -1.78 5.03 -4.16
C CYS A 408 -0.46 4.48 -4.72
N ARG A 409 0.70 5.08 -4.38
CA ARG A 409 2.01 4.69 -4.94
C ARG A 409 2.37 3.21 -4.78
N SER A 410 1.89 2.57 -3.71
CA SER A 410 2.17 1.13 -3.50
C SER A 410 1.53 0.23 -4.56
N ALA A 411 0.45 0.68 -5.22
CA ALA A 411 -0.17 -0.06 -6.32
C ALA A 411 0.76 -0.13 -7.53
N LEU A 412 1.40 1.00 -7.91
CA LEU A 412 2.40 1.04 -8.98
C LEU A 412 3.60 0.12 -8.68
N TYR A 413 4.06 0.09 -7.43
CA TYR A 413 5.23 -0.69 -7.01
C TYR A 413 4.94 -2.18 -6.79
N ALA A 414 3.67 -2.61 -6.84
CA ALA A 414 3.31 -4.01 -6.64
C ALA A 414 3.57 -4.80 -7.93
N GLU A 415 4.69 -5.53 -7.97
CA GLU A 415 5.10 -6.25 -9.16
C GLU A 415 4.43 -7.62 -9.33
N PHE A 416 4.23 -7.99 -10.60
CA PHE A 416 3.75 -9.30 -11.03
C PHE A 416 4.54 -9.74 -12.26
N ASN A 417 5.40 -10.74 -12.10
CA ASN A 417 6.27 -11.19 -13.18
C ASN A 417 5.48 -12.11 -14.10
N LEU A 418 5.15 -11.62 -15.30
CA LEU A 418 4.40 -12.38 -16.30
C LEU A 418 5.27 -13.35 -17.13
N ASN A 419 6.60 -13.29 -17.01
CA ASN A 419 7.50 -14.19 -17.75
C ASN A 419 7.19 -15.69 -17.60
N PRO A 420 6.81 -16.21 -16.41
CA PRO A 420 6.47 -17.62 -16.24
C PRO A 420 5.31 -18.12 -17.11
N PHE A 421 4.48 -17.22 -17.66
CA PHE A 421 3.34 -17.55 -18.52
C PHE A 421 3.72 -17.66 -20.01
N VAL A 422 4.83 -17.04 -20.42
CA VAL A 422 5.31 -17.05 -21.82
C VAL A 422 6.59 -17.88 -22.01
N MET A 423 7.12 -18.47 -20.94
CA MET A 423 8.25 -19.38 -21.04
C MET A 423 7.81 -20.72 -21.66
N GLU A 424 8.46 -21.08 -22.77
CA GLU A 424 8.26 -22.36 -23.46
C GLU A 424 9.40 -23.35 -23.17
N ASN A 425 9.08 -24.63 -23.11
CA ASN A 425 10.04 -25.72 -23.04
C ASN A 425 10.49 -26.10 -24.46
N ASN A 426 11.65 -25.62 -24.90
CA ASN A 426 12.21 -26.01 -26.21
C ASN A 426 13.03 -27.30 -26.12
N GLU A 427 13.44 -27.86 -27.27
CA GLU A 427 14.17 -29.14 -27.36
C GLU A 427 15.45 -29.22 -26.54
N ALA A 428 16.04 -28.08 -26.16
CA ALA A 428 17.24 -28.03 -25.34
C ALA A 428 16.93 -27.91 -23.83
N GLY A 429 15.68 -27.65 -23.44
CA GLY A 429 15.30 -27.35 -22.05
C GLY A 429 15.74 -25.97 -21.58
N TRP A 430 16.09 -25.06 -22.50
CA TRP A 430 16.55 -23.70 -22.22
C TRP A 430 15.51 -22.70 -22.72
N SER A 431 14.57 -22.27 -21.86
CA SER A 431 13.68 -21.15 -22.20
C SER A 431 14.48 -19.88 -22.49
N ARG A 432 13.99 -19.02 -23.39
CA ARG A 432 14.43 -17.61 -23.46
C ARG A 432 14.33 -17.01 -22.06
N SER A 433 15.47 -16.64 -21.48
CA SER A 433 15.52 -16.07 -20.13
C SER A 433 15.00 -14.64 -20.17
N GLY A 434 13.76 -14.43 -19.73
CA GLY A 434 13.20 -13.11 -19.41
C GLY A 434 12.98 -12.19 -20.61
N VAL A 435 11.73 -12.00 -21.01
CA VAL A 435 11.32 -10.88 -21.85
C VAL A 435 10.94 -9.72 -20.94
N GLU A 436 11.49 -8.53 -21.21
CA GLU A 436 11.18 -7.31 -20.47
C GLU A 436 9.72 -6.90 -20.67
N GLU A 437 9.19 -7.15 -21.86
CA GLU A 437 7.83 -6.84 -22.26
C GLU A 437 7.09 -8.14 -22.61
N VAL A 438 5.98 -8.39 -21.92
CA VAL A 438 5.16 -9.58 -22.16
C VAL A 438 3.91 -9.14 -22.90
N ASP A 439 3.77 -9.56 -24.16
CA ASP A 439 2.52 -9.41 -24.90
C ASP A 439 1.59 -10.58 -24.57
N LEU A 440 0.63 -10.32 -23.67
CA LEU A 440 -0.30 -11.31 -23.14
C LEU A 440 -1.64 -10.63 -22.84
N GLU A 441 -2.73 -11.22 -23.31
CA GLU A 441 -4.08 -10.87 -22.84
C GLU A 441 -4.31 -11.44 -21.45
N LEU A 442 -4.86 -10.63 -20.55
CA LEU A 442 -5.01 -11.01 -19.16
C LEU A 442 -6.45 -11.40 -18.85
N GLY A 443 -6.60 -12.55 -18.18
CA GLY A 443 -7.87 -13.07 -17.70
C GLY A 443 -7.98 -13.07 -16.17
N PRO A 444 -9.16 -13.46 -15.63
CA PRO A 444 -9.38 -13.58 -14.20
C PRO A 444 -8.34 -14.46 -13.47
N GLU A 445 -7.82 -15.49 -14.12
CA GLU A 445 -6.78 -16.37 -13.60
C GLU A 445 -5.49 -15.62 -13.26
N ASN A 446 -5.08 -14.64 -14.07
CA ASN A 446 -3.89 -13.84 -13.79
C ASN A 446 -4.11 -12.95 -12.56
N LEU A 447 -5.32 -12.41 -12.39
CA LEU A 447 -5.70 -11.68 -11.17
C LEU A 447 -5.64 -12.58 -9.94
N TYR A 448 -6.18 -13.80 -10.00
CA TYR A 448 -6.17 -14.69 -8.85
C TYR A 448 -4.75 -15.12 -8.46
N GLU A 449 -3.87 -15.38 -9.42
CA GLU A 449 -2.45 -15.64 -9.15
C GLU A 449 -1.74 -14.41 -8.57
N PHE A 450 -2.06 -13.21 -9.06
CA PHE A 450 -1.56 -11.97 -8.47
C PHE A 450 -1.98 -11.84 -7.01
N ILE A 451 -3.27 -12.06 -6.70
CA ILE A 451 -3.78 -11.98 -5.33
C ILE A 451 -3.09 -13.01 -4.44
N GLU A 452 -2.96 -14.26 -4.91
CA GLU A 452 -2.32 -15.35 -4.17
C GLU A 452 -0.91 -14.95 -3.69
N LEU A 453 -0.11 -14.40 -4.60
CA LEU A 453 1.27 -13.98 -4.33
C LEU A 453 1.37 -12.68 -3.53
N GLN A 454 0.31 -11.87 -3.50
CA GLN A 454 0.24 -10.61 -2.77
C GLN A 454 -0.43 -10.73 -1.39
N LEU A 455 -0.87 -11.94 -1.01
CA LEU A 455 -1.28 -12.24 0.36
C LEU A 455 -0.16 -11.91 1.36
N GLY A 456 -0.56 -11.55 2.58
CA GLY A 456 0.37 -11.23 3.66
C GLY A 456 1.41 -12.33 3.91
N GLU A 457 2.59 -11.92 4.35
CA GLU A 457 3.74 -12.82 4.57
C GLU A 457 3.42 -14.00 5.49
N ASN A 458 2.57 -13.80 6.49
CA ASN A 458 2.12 -14.87 7.37
C ASN A 458 1.32 -15.94 6.62
N TYR A 459 0.44 -15.56 5.68
CA TYR A 459 -0.32 -16.50 4.85
C TYR A 459 0.58 -17.29 3.90
N MET A 460 1.65 -16.68 3.39
CA MET A 460 2.64 -17.38 2.56
C MET A 460 3.37 -18.48 3.34
N VAL A 461 3.56 -18.29 4.64
CA VAL A 461 4.22 -19.27 5.52
C VAL A 461 3.22 -20.31 6.05
N SER A 462 1.99 -19.89 6.39
CA SER A 462 1.04 -20.73 7.12
C SER A 462 0.05 -21.50 6.25
N LEU A 463 -0.16 -21.08 4.99
CA LEU A 463 -1.15 -21.67 4.08
C LEU A 463 -0.50 -22.35 2.88
N SER A 464 -1.10 -23.44 2.41
CA SER A 464 -0.71 -24.10 1.17
C SER A 464 -1.06 -23.23 -0.06
N LYS A 465 -0.43 -23.53 -1.20
CA LYS A 465 -0.75 -22.88 -2.48
C LYS A 465 -2.24 -22.96 -2.82
N GLU A 466 -2.83 -24.15 -2.63
CA GLU A 466 -4.25 -24.41 -2.87
C GLU A 466 -5.14 -23.55 -1.96
N GLN A 467 -4.84 -23.48 -0.67
CA GLN A 467 -5.60 -22.66 0.28
C GLN A 467 -5.55 -21.17 -0.09
N ARG A 468 -4.39 -20.67 -0.52
CA ARG A 468 -4.25 -19.28 -0.98
C ARG A 468 -5.01 -19.01 -2.27
N ALA A 469 -5.03 -19.95 -3.21
CA ALA A 469 -5.80 -19.82 -4.45
C ALA A 469 -7.31 -19.75 -4.16
N VAL A 470 -7.80 -20.52 -3.19
CA VAL A 470 -9.20 -20.46 -2.73
C VAL A 470 -9.54 -19.11 -2.11
N ILE A 471 -8.64 -18.53 -1.30
CA ILE A 471 -8.81 -17.17 -0.76
C ILE A 471 -8.86 -16.14 -1.89
N ALA A 472 -7.97 -16.25 -2.88
CA ALA A 472 -7.90 -15.33 -4.01
C ALA A 472 -9.23 -15.29 -4.79
N GLN A 473 -9.82 -16.46 -5.05
CA GLN A 473 -11.12 -16.57 -5.73
C GLN A 473 -12.28 -16.04 -4.87
N ALA A 474 -12.19 -16.18 -3.55
CA ALA A 474 -13.25 -15.77 -2.64
C ALA A 474 -13.48 -14.25 -2.59
N PHE A 475 -12.47 -13.44 -2.93
CA PHE A 475 -12.62 -11.98 -3.07
C PHE A 475 -13.70 -11.57 -4.09
N PHE A 476 -13.96 -12.41 -5.09
CA PHE A 476 -14.92 -12.16 -6.16
C PHE A 476 -15.87 -13.36 -6.33
N SER A 477 -16.49 -13.79 -5.23
CA SER A 477 -17.33 -14.99 -5.20
C SER A 477 -18.68 -14.80 -5.88
N ARG A 478 -19.24 -13.58 -5.86
CA ARG A 478 -20.59 -13.29 -6.38
C ARG A 478 -20.60 -13.12 -7.92
N PRO A 479 -21.68 -13.50 -8.63
CA PRO A 479 -21.77 -13.39 -10.09
C PRO A 479 -21.50 -11.98 -10.66
N GLU A 480 -21.98 -10.95 -9.97
CA GLU A 480 -21.76 -9.54 -10.28
C GLU A 480 -20.29 -9.14 -10.19
N GLN A 481 -19.59 -9.62 -9.14
CA GLN A 481 -18.17 -9.36 -8.91
C GLN A 481 -17.32 -10.07 -9.96
N LYS A 482 -17.69 -11.30 -10.34
CA LYS A 482 -17.04 -12.03 -11.44
C LYS A 482 -17.21 -11.31 -12.77
N SER A 483 -18.38 -10.74 -13.04
CA SER A 483 -18.62 -9.94 -14.24
C SER A 483 -17.72 -8.70 -14.25
N MET A 484 -17.62 -7.99 -13.12
CA MET A 484 -16.70 -6.87 -12.95
C MET A 484 -15.25 -7.26 -13.23
N VAL A 485 -14.78 -8.38 -12.67
CA VAL A 485 -13.43 -8.89 -12.91
C VAL A 485 -13.20 -9.13 -14.40
N VAL A 486 -14.11 -9.84 -15.07
CA VAL A 486 -13.98 -10.13 -16.52
C VAL A 486 -13.91 -8.83 -17.32
N ASP A 487 -14.83 -7.91 -17.09
CA ASP A 487 -14.91 -6.66 -17.84
C ASP A 487 -13.67 -5.79 -17.58
N THR A 488 -13.23 -5.65 -16.33
CA THR A 488 -12.01 -4.91 -15.98
C THR A 488 -10.75 -5.53 -16.57
N MET A 489 -10.56 -6.84 -16.43
CA MET A 489 -9.40 -7.55 -16.95
C MET A 489 -9.33 -7.48 -18.48
N SER A 490 -10.48 -7.37 -19.16
CA SER A 490 -10.55 -7.25 -20.61
C SER A 490 -9.85 -6.01 -21.17
N PHE A 491 -9.65 -5.00 -20.33
CA PHE A 491 -8.91 -3.79 -20.68
C PHE A 491 -7.42 -3.85 -20.31
N LEU A 492 -6.94 -4.88 -19.61
CA LEU A 492 -5.54 -4.99 -19.19
C LEU A 492 -4.75 -5.87 -20.16
N SER A 493 -3.46 -5.56 -20.31
CA SER A 493 -2.51 -6.41 -21.06
C SER A 493 -1.18 -6.50 -20.34
N GLY A 494 -0.31 -7.42 -20.78
CA GLY A 494 0.99 -7.61 -20.14
C GLY A 494 1.90 -6.37 -20.13
N ILE A 495 1.65 -5.36 -20.97
CA ILE A 495 2.37 -4.07 -20.94
C ILE A 495 2.13 -3.30 -19.62
N ASP A 496 0.93 -3.40 -19.06
CA ASP A 496 0.56 -2.71 -17.81
C ASP A 496 1.29 -3.28 -16.59
N PHE A 497 1.88 -4.47 -16.75
CA PHE A 497 2.55 -5.24 -15.70
C PHE A 497 4.06 -5.23 -15.82
N GLN A 498 4.60 -4.48 -16.78
CA GLN A 498 6.02 -4.16 -16.79
C GLN A 498 6.45 -3.58 -15.44
N PHE A 499 7.72 -3.83 -15.10
CA PHE A 499 8.29 -3.30 -13.88
C PHE A 499 8.31 -1.78 -13.95
N PHE A 500 7.89 -1.10 -12.87
CA PHE A 500 7.81 0.36 -12.85
C PHE A 500 9.12 1.01 -13.32
N MET A 501 10.24 0.59 -12.73
CA MET A 501 11.59 0.86 -13.25
C MET A 501 12.38 -0.46 -13.26
N PRO A 502 13.26 -0.69 -14.25
CA PRO A 502 13.64 0.23 -15.33
C PRO A 502 12.74 0.17 -16.58
N SER A 503 11.72 -0.68 -16.60
CA SER A 503 11.02 -1.02 -17.85
C SER A 503 9.99 0.03 -18.27
N ARG A 504 8.98 0.27 -17.43
CA ARG A 504 7.91 1.24 -17.72
C ARG A 504 8.41 2.68 -17.68
N LEU A 505 9.39 2.97 -16.82
CA LEU A 505 10.06 4.26 -16.72
C LEU A 505 11.58 4.05 -16.69
N ARG A 506 12.25 4.44 -17.78
CA ARG A 506 13.71 4.36 -17.90
C ARG A 506 14.36 5.61 -17.31
N PRO A 507 15.29 5.50 -16.35
CA PRO A 507 16.03 6.65 -15.81
C PRO A 507 16.68 7.57 -16.86
N GLU A 508 17.05 7.08 -18.03
CA GLU A 508 17.58 7.90 -19.12
C GLU A 508 16.56 8.95 -19.61
N TRP A 509 15.26 8.67 -19.52
CA TRP A 509 14.23 9.61 -19.93
C TRP A 509 14.20 10.85 -19.05
N PHE A 510 14.77 10.80 -17.84
CA PHE A 510 14.84 11.95 -16.94
C PHE A 510 15.71 13.08 -17.50
N PHE A 511 16.67 12.78 -18.38
CA PHE A 511 17.53 13.79 -19.01
C PHE A 511 16.79 14.69 -20.00
N THR A 512 15.56 14.33 -20.39
CA THR A 512 14.74 15.12 -21.31
C THR A 512 13.97 16.25 -20.61
N LYS A 513 14.06 16.33 -19.28
CA LYS A 513 13.30 17.25 -18.42
C LYS A 513 14.18 17.91 -17.37
N LEU A 514 13.61 18.86 -16.62
CA LEU A 514 14.26 19.34 -15.41
C LEU A 514 14.36 18.19 -14.39
N PRO A 515 15.52 18.06 -13.70
CA PRO A 515 15.71 17.00 -12.71
C PRO A 515 14.63 17.05 -11.62
N PRO A 516 14.10 15.89 -11.19
CA PRO A 516 13.26 15.78 -9.99
C PRO A 516 13.99 16.31 -8.76
N VAL A 517 13.27 16.64 -7.70
CA VAL A 517 13.92 16.98 -6.43
C VAL A 517 14.60 15.72 -5.87
N GLU A 518 15.86 15.85 -5.44
CA GLU A 518 16.67 14.72 -4.98
C GLU A 518 15.98 13.91 -3.86
N GLU A 519 15.30 14.59 -2.92
CA GLU A 519 14.64 13.94 -1.79
C GLU A 519 13.39 13.13 -2.21
N ASP A 520 12.63 13.62 -3.19
CA ASP A 520 11.46 12.91 -3.73
C ASP A 520 11.89 11.65 -4.49
N LEU A 521 12.91 11.79 -5.36
CA LEU A 521 13.45 10.66 -6.11
C LEU A 521 14.08 9.61 -5.18
N LEU A 522 14.79 10.06 -4.13
CA LEU A 522 15.31 9.17 -3.10
C LEU A 522 14.19 8.40 -2.39
N SER A 523 13.06 9.05 -2.10
CA SER A 523 11.90 8.39 -1.48
C SER A 523 11.31 7.31 -2.39
N VAL A 524 11.12 7.63 -3.68
CA VAL A 524 10.59 6.69 -4.68
C VAL A 524 11.52 5.50 -4.90
N VAL A 525 12.82 5.74 -5.10
CA VAL A 525 13.82 4.66 -5.28
C VAL A 525 13.87 3.78 -4.04
N ARG A 526 13.88 4.35 -2.83
CA ARG A 526 13.87 3.56 -1.58
C ARG A 526 12.62 2.69 -1.47
N ASP A 527 11.45 3.29 -1.66
CA ASP A 527 10.16 2.62 -1.48
C ASP A 527 9.99 1.48 -2.49
N TYR A 528 10.35 1.72 -3.75
CA TYR A 528 10.28 0.69 -4.79
C TYR A 528 11.33 -0.41 -4.62
N SER A 529 12.58 -0.07 -4.29
CA SER A 529 13.62 -1.07 -3.95
C SER A 529 13.16 -2.03 -2.83
N ARG A 530 12.49 -1.48 -1.81
CA ARG A 530 11.90 -2.26 -0.72
C ARG A 530 10.83 -3.22 -1.23
N MET A 531 9.90 -2.74 -2.06
CA MET A 531 8.85 -3.56 -2.70
C MET A 531 9.46 -4.71 -3.52
N LEU A 532 10.54 -4.46 -4.25
CA LEU A 532 11.27 -5.50 -4.99
C LEU A 532 11.93 -6.53 -4.06
N VAL A 533 12.47 -6.12 -2.90
CA VAL A 533 13.02 -7.07 -1.90
C VAL A 533 11.92 -8.01 -1.39
N ILE A 534 10.76 -7.46 -1.01
CA ILE A 534 9.62 -8.25 -0.52
C ILE A 534 9.11 -9.18 -1.61
N TYR A 535 9.02 -8.69 -2.84
CA TYR A 535 8.58 -9.51 -3.96
C TYR A 535 9.50 -10.72 -4.17
N ARG A 536 10.83 -10.54 -4.10
CA ARG A 536 11.79 -11.66 -4.12
C ARG A 536 11.59 -12.63 -2.96
N GLN A 537 11.33 -12.12 -1.75
CA GLN A 537 11.08 -12.97 -0.58
C GLN A 537 9.81 -13.81 -0.78
N ARG A 538 8.72 -13.21 -1.28
CA ARG A 538 7.45 -13.92 -1.52
C ARG A 538 7.56 -14.99 -2.58
N VAL A 539 8.26 -14.71 -3.68
CA VAL A 539 8.54 -15.69 -4.72
C VAL A 539 9.31 -16.90 -4.15
N VAL A 540 10.23 -16.68 -3.19
CA VAL A 540 10.91 -17.80 -2.50
C VAL A 540 9.97 -18.55 -1.56
N MET A 541 9.09 -17.84 -0.86
CA MET A 541 8.11 -18.44 0.06
C MET A 541 7.00 -19.22 -0.66
N GLU A 542 6.68 -18.84 -1.91
CA GLU A 542 5.70 -19.54 -2.75
C GLU A 542 6.09 -21.02 -2.92
N ASP A 543 7.38 -21.31 -3.11
CA ASP A 543 7.93 -22.66 -3.31
C ASP A 543 9.34 -22.81 -2.73
N PHE A 544 9.41 -22.87 -1.39
CA PHE A 544 10.67 -22.98 -0.69
C PHE A 544 11.48 -24.24 -1.06
N ALA A 545 10.79 -25.33 -1.43
CA ALA A 545 11.40 -26.59 -1.82
C ALA A 545 12.14 -26.46 -3.17
N ALA A 546 11.54 -25.82 -4.17
CA ALA A 546 12.19 -25.55 -5.45
C ALA A 546 13.45 -24.69 -5.28
N TYR A 547 13.41 -23.67 -4.41
CA TYR A 547 14.56 -22.81 -4.19
C TYR A 547 15.72 -23.51 -3.47
N LYS A 548 15.44 -24.46 -2.57
CA LYS A 548 16.45 -25.32 -1.93
C LYS A 548 17.04 -26.38 -2.86
N SER A 549 16.27 -26.84 -3.84
CA SER A 549 16.69 -27.91 -4.75
C SER A 549 17.82 -27.46 -5.66
N VAL A 550 18.75 -28.34 -6.00
CA VAL A 550 19.80 -28.10 -7.01
C VAL A 550 19.31 -28.66 -8.35
N PRO A 551 19.27 -27.88 -9.44
CA PRO A 551 18.87 -28.39 -10.75
C PRO A 551 19.79 -29.53 -11.21
N ASP A 552 19.23 -30.70 -11.50
CA ASP A 552 19.96 -31.81 -12.13
C ASP A 552 19.93 -31.64 -13.65
N TYR A 553 21.01 -31.11 -14.20
CA TYR A 553 21.15 -30.86 -15.65
C TYR A 553 21.09 -32.13 -16.50
N LYS A 554 21.19 -33.33 -15.91
CA LYS A 554 20.93 -34.59 -16.63
C LYS A 554 19.46 -34.78 -16.99
N GLN A 555 18.56 -34.07 -16.31
CA GLN A 555 17.12 -34.07 -16.56
C GLN A 555 16.69 -32.92 -17.49
N ALA A 556 17.64 -32.24 -18.15
CA ALA A 556 17.32 -31.21 -19.12
C ALA A 556 16.33 -31.73 -20.19
N GLY A 557 15.33 -30.90 -20.52
CA GLY A 557 14.24 -31.26 -21.44
C GLY A 557 13.02 -31.90 -20.77
N THR A 558 13.11 -32.36 -19.52
CA THR A 558 11.95 -32.84 -18.75
C THR A 558 11.08 -31.69 -18.23
N LEU A 559 9.80 -31.97 -17.99
CA LEU A 559 8.85 -30.99 -17.44
C LEU A 559 9.23 -30.62 -16.00
N GLU A 560 9.73 -31.57 -15.21
CA GLU A 560 10.17 -31.36 -13.83
C GLU A 560 11.37 -30.41 -13.78
N PHE A 561 12.38 -30.63 -14.61
CA PHE A 561 13.53 -29.74 -14.73
C PHE A 561 13.11 -28.35 -15.19
N PHE A 562 12.25 -28.27 -16.22
CA PHE A 562 11.73 -27.01 -16.73
C PHE A 562 10.99 -26.21 -15.66
N ASN A 563 10.11 -26.85 -14.89
CA ASN A 563 9.37 -26.20 -13.81
C ASN A 563 10.31 -25.69 -12.70
N LEU A 564 11.32 -26.47 -12.31
CA LEU A 564 12.31 -26.05 -11.32
C LEU A 564 13.12 -24.83 -11.80
N VAL A 565 13.58 -24.84 -13.07
CA VAL A 565 14.30 -23.72 -13.67
C VAL A 565 13.41 -22.49 -13.78
N ARG A 566 12.17 -22.64 -14.25
CA ARG A 566 11.17 -21.57 -14.34
C ARG A 566 10.96 -20.91 -12.97
N GLN A 567 10.79 -21.69 -11.92
CA GLN A 567 10.63 -21.16 -10.57
C GLN A 567 11.87 -20.37 -10.14
N LYS A 568 13.07 -20.96 -10.23
CA LYS A 568 14.32 -20.29 -9.83
C LYS A 568 14.59 -19.00 -10.62
N ASN A 569 14.24 -18.98 -11.91
CA ASN A 569 14.39 -17.80 -12.77
C ASN A 569 13.52 -16.63 -12.33
N LYS A 570 12.33 -16.85 -11.74
CA LYS A 570 11.47 -15.76 -11.24
C LYS A 570 12.24 -14.83 -10.31
N ARG A 571 12.88 -15.38 -9.27
CA ARG A 571 13.67 -14.59 -8.29
C ARG A 571 14.87 -13.92 -8.95
N GLN A 572 15.58 -14.64 -9.81
CA GLN A 572 16.77 -14.11 -10.47
C GLN A 572 16.44 -12.92 -11.37
N PHE A 573 15.37 -13.03 -12.16
CA PHE A 573 14.88 -11.95 -13.01
C PHE A 573 14.55 -10.68 -12.22
N ILE A 574 13.82 -10.81 -11.10
CA ILE A 574 13.51 -9.67 -10.21
C ILE A 574 14.79 -9.04 -9.65
N PHE A 575 15.76 -9.87 -9.26
CA PHE A 575 17.06 -9.40 -8.76
C PHE A 575 17.82 -8.62 -9.83
N ASP A 576 17.84 -9.11 -11.06
CA ASP A 576 18.53 -8.46 -12.17
C ASP A 576 17.88 -7.12 -12.53
N LEU A 577 16.55 -7.06 -12.63
CA LEU A 577 15.84 -5.78 -12.86
C LEU A 577 16.08 -4.77 -11.74
N HIS A 578 16.07 -5.21 -10.48
CA HIS A 578 16.37 -4.33 -9.35
C HIS A 578 17.80 -3.79 -9.41
N ARG A 579 18.78 -4.65 -9.74
CA ARG A 579 20.18 -4.23 -9.91
C ARG A 579 20.32 -3.25 -11.07
N ILE A 580 19.69 -3.51 -12.21
CA ILE A 580 19.72 -2.65 -13.40
C ILE A 580 19.18 -1.26 -13.04
N MET A 581 17.99 -1.20 -12.42
CA MET A 581 17.41 0.06 -11.95
C MET A 581 18.38 0.86 -11.06
N LEU A 582 18.99 0.22 -10.05
CA LEU A 582 19.91 0.91 -9.14
C LEU A 582 21.17 1.39 -9.88
N VAL A 583 21.73 0.61 -10.81
CA VAL A 583 22.89 1.03 -11.61
C VAL A 583 22.56 2.24 -12.48
N MET A 584 21.42 2.21 -13.18
CA MET A 584 20.95 3.34 -13.99
C MET A 584 20.72 4.58 -13.12
N MET A 585 20.17 4.39 -11.91
CA MET A 585 19.93 5.50 -11.00
C MET A 585 21.19 6.10 -10.39
N MET A 586 22.19 5.28 -10.10
CA MET A 586 23.50 5.75 -9.67
C MET A 586 24.17 6.58 -10.76
N SER A 587 24.11 6.12 -12.02
CA SER A 587 24.64 6.84 -13.17
C SER A 587 23.91 8.18 -13.38
N TYR A 588 22.58 8.18 -13.31
CA TYR A 588 21.78 9.41 -13.37
C TYR A 588 22.18 10.40 -12.27
N ALA A 589 22.23 9.94 -11.02
CA ALA A 589 22.56 10.76 -9.86
C ALA A 589 23.94 11.42 -9.98
N GLU A 590 24.91 10.71 -10.57
CA GLU A 590 26.24 11.29 -10.86
C GLU A 590 26.17 12.43 -11.86
N VAL A 591 25.46 12.24 -12.97
CA VAL A 591 25.37 13.24 -14.05
C VAL A 591 24.68 14.52 -13.57
N VAL A 592 23.63 14.41 -12.76
CA VAL A 592 22.86 15.57 -12.28
C VAL A 592 23.38 16.15 -10.95
N GLY A 593 24.42 15.55 -10.35
CA GLY A 593 25.03 16.04 -9.11
C GLY A 593 24.24 15.73 -7.82
N PHE A 594 23.42 14.67 -7.81
CA PHE A 594 22.65 14.23 -6.64
C PHE A 594 23.50 13.32 -5.74
N GLY A 595 24.36 13.96 -4.93
CA GLY A 595 25.30 13.25 -4.07
C GLY A 595 24.66 12.34 -3.02
N LYS A 596 23.54 12.75 -2.39
CA LYS A 596 22.87 11.92 -1.37
C LYS A 596 22.21 10.71 -2.02
N LEU A 597 21.56 10.90 -3.17
CA LEU A 597 20.97 9.81 -3.93
C LEU A 597 22.05 8.81 -4.36
N LYS A 598 23.15 9.28 -4.94
CA LYS A 598 24.28 8.43 -5.35
C LYS A 598 24.80 7.57 -4.19
N THR A 599 25.09 8.19 -3.04
CA THR A 599 25.57 7.46 -1.87
C THR A 599 24.57 6.41 -1.40
N LYS A 600 23.28 6.75 -1.34
CA LYS A 600 22.25 5.80 -0.90
C LYS A 600 22.02 4.65 -1.87
N VAL A 601 22.01 4.92 -3.16
CA VAL A 601 21.90 3.88 -4.21
C VAL A 601 23.12 2.96 -4.19
N HIS A 602 24.32 3.50 -3.98
CA HIS A 602 25.53 2.71 -3.81
C HIS A 602 25.44 1.78 -2.59
N GLU A 603 25.03 2.30 -1.43
CA GLU A 603 24.80 1.47 -0.23
C GLU A 603 23.75 0.37 -0.47
N MET A 604 22.68 0.66 -1.22
CA MET A 604 21.64 -0.31 -1.59
C MET A 604 22.22 -1.40 -2.50
N LEU A 605 23.01 -1.03 -3.53
CA LEU A 605 23.66 -1.98 -4.43
C LEU A 605 24.59 -2.97 -3.70
N GLU A 606 25.39 -2.47 -2.77
CA GLU A 606 26.30 -3.32 -1.97
C GLU A 606 25.54 -4.32 -1.09
N ARG A 607 24.39 -3.89 -0.54
CA ARG A 607 23.57 -4.70 0.37
C ARG A 607 22.59 -5.61 -0.35
N LEU A 608 22.24 -5.30 -1.60
CA LEU A 608 21.20 -5.96 -2.38
C LEU A 608 21.23 -7.51 -2.32
N PRO A 609 22.40 -8.19 -2.39
CA PRO A 609 22.45 -9.66 -2.32
C PRO A 609 22.02 -10.25 -0.97
N LYS A 610 22.16 -9.47 0.12
CA LYS A 610 21.92 -9.89 1.51
C LYS A 610 20.69 -9.24 2.12
N GLU A 611 20.06 -8.31 1.40
CA GLU A 611 18.93 -7.54 1.90
C GLU A 611 17.67 -8.40 2.05
N ALA A 612 17.04 -8.28 3.22
CA ALA A 612 15.81 -8.97 3.58
C ALA A 612 14.95 -8.03 4.43
N VAL A 613 13.64 -8.04 4.21
CA VAL A 613 12.70 -7.35 5.09
C VAL A 613 12.39 -8.26 6.28
N PRO A 614 12.37 -7.73 7.52
CA PRO A 614 12.01 -8.50 8.71
C PRO A 614 10.62 -9.13 8.59
N MET A 615 10.53 -10.40 8.99
CA MET A 615 9.29 -11.16 9.01
C MET A 615 8.67 -11.10 10.41
N PRO A 616 7.34 -11.12 10.53
CA PRO A 616 6.67 -11.25 11.82
C PRO A 616 7.17 -12.49 12.58
N LYS A 617 7.59 -12.30 13.84
CA LYS A 617 8.08 -13.40 14.69
C LYS A 617 6.92 -14.07 15.41
N ALA A 618 6.99 -15.39 15.57
CA ALA A 618 6.08 -16.09 16.48
C ALA A 618 6.40 -15.74 17.95
N ILE A 619 5.46 -16.00 18.85
CA ILE A 619 5.74 -15.92 20.30
C ILE A 619 6.78 -17.01 20.65
N PRO A 620 7.87 -16.68 21.37
CA PRO A 620 8.90 -17.65 21.71
C PRO A 620 8.38 -18.87 22.49
N ASP A 621 8.89 -20.06 22.19
CA ASP A 621 8.45 -21.33 22.80
C ASP A 621 8.54 -21.32 24.33
N TYR A 622 9.57 -20.66 24.88
CA TYR A 622 9.80 -20.56 26.33
C TYR A 622 8.78 -19.66 27.05
N ILE A 623 8.03 -18.82 26.32
CA ILE A 623 6.92 -18.00 26.85
C ILE A 623 5.60 -18.76 26.72
N ILE A 624 5.41 -19.44 25.59
CA ILE A 624 4.21 -20.27 25.35
C ILE A 624 4.15 -21.41 26.37
N GLY A 625 5.29 -21.97 26.80
CA GLY A 625 5.35 -22.90 27.94
C GLY A 625 4.57 -24.20 27.73
N GLY A 626 4.45 -24.67 26.48
CA GLY A 626 3.67 -25.87 26.13
C GLY A 626 2.17 -25.66 25.98
N ARG A 627 1.66 -24.41 26.07
CA ARG A 627 0.28 -24.08 25.64
C ARG A 627 0.06 -24.56 24.21
N LYS A 628 -1.11 -25.15 23.93
CA LYS A 628 -1.42 -25.67 22.60
C LYS A 628 -1.43 -24.51 21.60
N ARG A 629 -0.48 -24.50 20.65
CA ARG A 629 -0.59 -23.65 19.46
C ARG A 629 -1.84 -24.06 18.70
N PRO A 630 -2.63 -23.14 18.14
CA PRO A 630 -3.69 -23.53 17.23
C PRO A 630 -3.10 -24.39 16.13
N ASP A 631 -3.80 -25.47 15.83
CA ASP A 631 -3.45 -26.29 14.68
C ASP A 631 -3.52 -25.39 13.43
N SER A 632 -2.57 -25.53 12.51
CA SER A 632 -2.71 -24.91 11.19
C SER A 632 -4.08 -25.29 10.63
N PHE A 633 -4.79 -24.32 10.02
CA PHE A 633 -6.15 -24.53 9.56
C PHE A 633 -6.28 -25.84 8.78
N SER A 634 -7.00 -26.78 9.38
CA SER A 634 -7.24 -28.13 8.89
C SER A 634 -8.75 -28.32 8.92
N GLY A 635 -9.42 -27.80 7.89
CA GLY A 635 -10.87 -27.71 7.87
C GLY A 635 -11.43 -27.20 6.54
N ASP A 636 -12.73 -26.86 6.59
CA ASP A 636 -13.56 -26.36 5.50
C ASP A 636 -13.06 -25.00 4.96
N HIS A 637 -12.77 -24.92 3.66
CA HIS A 637 -12.35 -23.68 3.01
C HIS A 637 -13.30 -22.49 3.29
N GLU A 638 -14.60 -22.72 3.48
CA GLU A 638 -15.55 -21.65 3.81
C GLU A 638 -15.28 -20.98 5.16
N GLU A 639 -14.87 -21.74 6.18
CA GLU A 639 -14.58 -21.20 7.51
C GLU A 639 -13.28 -20.38 7.49
N MET A 640 -12.27 -20.84 6.75
CA MET A 640 -11.04 -20.06 6.52
C MET A 640 -11.34 -18.74 5.80
N ILE A 641 -12.12 -18.79 4.73
CA ILE A 641 -12.53 -17.60 3.98
C ILE A 641 -13.26 -16.63 4.92
N ARG A 642 -14.22 -17.11 5.70
CA ARG A 642 -14.99 -16.27 6.64
C ARG A 642 -14.10 -15.65 7.72
N ALA A 643 -13.08 -16.36 8.19
CA ALA A 643 -12.15 -15.85 9.19
C ALA A 643 -11.23 -14.76 8.62
N ILE A 644 -10.82 -14.86 7.35
CA ILE A 644 -9.87 -13.93 6.70
C ILE A 644 -10.58 -12.72 6.07
N LEU A 645 -11.68 -12.95 5.35
CA LEU A 645 -12.41 -11.92 4.62
C LEU A 645 -13.57 -11.32 5.43
N GLY A 646 -13.90 -11.91 6.58
CA GLY A 646 -15.09 -11.56 7.36
C GLY A 646 -16.36 -12.22 6.83
N ARG A 647 -17.49 -12.01 7.51
CA ARG A 647 -18.80 -12.41 6.96
C ARG A 647 -19.12 -11.48 5.79
N SER A 648 -19.30 -12.04 4.61
CA SER A 648 -19.93 -11.33 3.49
C SER A 648 -21.34 -10.94 3.94
N SER A 649 -21.55 -9.67 4.29
CA SER A 649 -22.88 -9.12 4.53
C SER A 649 -23.66 -9.00 3.22
#